data_AF-A0A3B9SR36-F1
#
_entry.id   AF-A0A3B9SR36-F1
#
_cell.length_a   1.000
_cell.length_b   1.000
_cell.length_c   1.000
_cell.angle_alpha   90.00
_cell.angle_beta   90.00
_cell.angle_gamma   90.00
#
_symmetry.space_group_name_H-M   'P 1'
#
loop_
_entity.id
_entity.type
_entity.pdbx_description
1 polymer ?
#
loop_
_entity_poly.entity_id
_entity_poly.type
_entity_poly.pdbx_seq_one_letter_code
_entity_poly.pdbx_strand_id
1 'polypeptide(L)'
;MPTVALPRAMAYYYMYPFFRTFFHELGVDIVVSPPTTKQTLEKMEFCPTDEPCLAVKLLFAHAKELLDAGHRDLVIPCLVSLEPHNFCCPKFIGIPYMVQNALKNGARIHAPRIDMFQGKKEWQETFVAVGRHFGAPPEKVLHALDRAWQVQHRFDDALVEKKLTIIEGYRLLESGRLFGTEPAGAPRKPVIGVVGHPYVLYDPFTLDLLAEFRKYGTVLTAEMVPAVDARREVSTLLEGERLWNFEARILGAGLYYLRRGMVDKLVLVGSFECGPESVIESYLEEEAARRGIPFLLLTLDEHTGEAGLVTRIEAFMDVTPSRNPSHREAASLPITPGLRAEKFVIGLPTMGHLDVAIRSALADCGVESIRTPAASKEVLELGKLVSPEFVCLPFVITLGQMRWLLEHGATRILMVGGKGKCRLGWYAQIQDQLLRRLGYDFEMIIIDSPLPLRERWSQFRQTLRRATNNASWLRVLKALYAGYHKMAAIDEAEKICHRLRAFEQKQGTIDRHFKRFVRKIEEASGLDDVWRLMREFREQADSIETEDTNPVRVRVLGEIWVVLEAYVNMQIERLLGSSADPRVWVDREISCTNWFHQHIFPTREAVQRRREIKQAAAPYLGVEVGGHGQISVGLTALAKREGIDGVIHLMPFTCMPEIVAQNIIVRISQELDIPVLTFIITDQTGEAGFETRVEAFLDILKDRRDARLVH
;
A
#
# COMPACT_ATOMS: atom_id res chain seq x y z
N MET A 1 -27.41 -2.36 30.76
CA MET A 1 -27.58 -1.56 29.53
C MET A 1 -27.14 -2.43 28.35
N PRO A 2 -27.54 -2.15 27.10
CA PRO A 2 -26.93 -2.83 25.95
C PRO A 2 -25.41 -2.60 25.97
N THR A 3 -24.65 -3.58 25.51
CA THR A 3 -23.18 -3.53 25.48
C THR A 3 -22.66 -3.64 24.05
N VAL A 4 -21.58 -2.94 23.75
CA VAL A 4 -20.80 -3.10 22.51
C VAL A 4 -19.33 -3.30 22.85
N ALA A 5 -18.66 -4.22 22.16
CA ALA A 5 -17.28 -4.57 22.43
C ALA A 5 -16.30 -3.91 21.44
N LEU A 6 -15.25 -3.26 21.93
CA LEU A 6 -14.18 -2.66 21.15
C LEU A 6 -12.86 -3.42 21.41
N PRO A 7 -12.28 -4.08 20.40
CA PRO A 7 -10.96 -4.71 20.54
C PRO A 7 -9.89 -3.69 20.94
N ARG A 8 -9.05 -4.03 21.94
CA ARG A 8 -7.89 -3.24 22.39
C ARG A 8 -6.73 -3.31 21.39
N ALA A 9 -6.98 -2.93 20.16
CA ALA A 9 -5.99 -2.91 19.09
C ALA A 9 -6.31 -1.78 18.10
N MET A 10 -5.30 -1.36 17.34
CA MET A 10 -5.43 -0.37 16.26
C MET A 10 -6.22 0.89 16.66
N ALA A 11 -7.49 1.00 16.23
CA ALA A 11 -8.34 2.17 16.45
C ALA A 11 -8.59 2.49 17.92
N TYR A 12 -8.54 1.49 18.81
CA TYR A 12 -8.65 1.71 20.26
C TYR A 12 -7.65 2.78 20.73
N TYR A 13 -6.37 2.62 20.38
CA TYR A 13 -5.30 3.50 20.85
C TYR A 13 -5.37 4.93 20.29
N TYR A 14 -6.14 5.16 19.23
CA TYR A 14 -6.33 6.49 18.64
C TYR A 14 -7.66 7.13 19.01
N MET A 15 -8.71 6.34 19.17
CA MET A 15 -10.09 6.83 19.17
C MET A 15 -10.95 6.27 20.32
N TYR A 16 -10.36 5.65 21.33
CA TYR A 16 -11.12 5.18 22.50
C TYR A 16 -11.97 6.29 23.16
N PRO A 17 -11.47 7.52 23.41
CA PRO A 17 -12.30 8.60 23.98
C PRO A 17 -13.51 8.92 23.10
N PHE A 18 -13.32 8.96 21.78
CA PHE A 18 -14.40 9.14 20.80
C PHE A 18 -15.45 8.03 20.91
N PHE A 19 -15.07 6.75 20.76
CA PHE A 19 -16.03 5.64 20.73
C PHE A 19 -16.72 5.44 22.08
N ARG A 20 -15.98 5.55 23.18
CA ARG A 20 -16.54 5.48 24.54
C ARG A 20 -17.62 6.55 24.73
N THR A 21 -17.35 7.79 24.34
CA THR A 21 -18.32 8.88 24.46
C THR A 21 -19.52 8.66 23.55
N PHE A 22 -19.29 8.29 22.29
CA PHE A 22 -20.36 8.04 21.33
C PHE A 22 -21.38 7.02 21.86
N PHE A 23 -20.92 5.84 22.29
CA PHE A 23 -21.81 4.80 22.79
C PHE A 23 -22.46 5.15 24.13
N HIS A 24 -21.71 5.80 25.03
CA HIS A 24 -22.27 6.28 26.31
C HIS A 24 -23.43 7.26 26.09
N GLU A 25 -23.29 8.23 25.19
CA GLU A 25 -24.36 9.18 24.83
C GLU A 25 -25.59 8.46 24.23
N LEU A 26 -25.39 7.31 23.58
CA LEU A 26 -26.50 6.47 23.12
C LEU A 26 -27.17 5.64 24.23
N GLY A 27 -26.55 5.52 25.41
CA GLY A 27 -26.98 4.65 26.51
C GLY A 27 -26.50 3.21 26.37
N VAL A 28 -25.36 3.01 25.69
CA VAL A 28 -24.71 1.73 25.43
C VAL A 28 -23.36 1.68 26.16
N ASP A 29 -23.12 0.63 26.93
CA ASP A 29 -21.84 0.43 27.62
C ASP A 29 -20.79 -0.12 26.64
N ILE A 30 -19.59 0.43 26.67
CA ILE A 30 -18.46 -0.07 25.89
C ILE A 30 -17.63 -1.05 26.72
N VAL A 31 -17.38 -2.25 26.19
CA VAL A 31 -16.48 -3.24 26.77
C VAL A 31 -15.22 -3.31 25.92
N VAL A 32 -14.05 -3.32 26.56
CA VAL A 32 -12.76 -3.41 25.88
C VAL A 32 -12.10 -4.72 26.26
N SER A 33 -11.43 -5.38 25.30
CA SER A 33 -10.65 -6.59 25.60
C SER A 33 -9.53 -6.31 26.62
N PRO A 34 -9.07 -7.32 27.37
CA PRO A 34 -7.95 -7.16 28.30
C PRO A 34 -6.65 -6.75 27.58
N PRO A 35 -5.61 -6.31 28.32
CA PRO A 35 -4.26 -6.14 27.75
C PRO A 35 -3.76 -7.44 27.08
N THR A 36 -2.95 -7.31 26.04
CA THR A 36 -2.36 -8.46 25.35
C THR A 36 -1.55 -9.32 26.31
N THR A 37 -1.77 -10.62 26.25
CA THR A 37 -1.01 -11.64 26.99
C THR A 37 -0.45 -12.68 26.02
N LYS A 38 0.36 -13.63 26.52
CA LYS A 38 0.78 -14.79 25.70
C LYS A 38 -0.41 -15.58 25.13
N GLN A 39 -1.50 -15.72 25.89
CA GLN A 39 -2.72 -16.37 25.43
C GLN A 39 -3.43 -15.57 24.33
N THR A 40 -3.32 -14.24 24.36
CA THR A 40 -3.82 -13.37 23.30
C THR A 40 -3.01 -13.61 22.02
N LEU A 41 -1.67 -13.71 22.11
CA LEU A 41 -0.81 -13.96 20.95
C LEU A 41 -1.12 -15.30 20.26
N GLU A 42 -1.46 -16.35 21.01
CA GLU A 42 -1.89 -17.64 20.45
C GLU A 42 -3.12 -17.48 19.53
N LYS A 43 -4.01 -16.53 19.83
CA LYS A 43 -5.21 -16.25 19.02
C LYS A 43 -4.92 -15.42 17.76
N MET A 44 -3.67 -15.09 17.46
CA MET A 44 -3.33 -14.47 16.16
C MET A 44 -3.56 -15.44 15.00
N GLU A 45 -3.59 -16.76 15.25
CA GLU A 45 -3.93 -17.80 14.25
C GLU A 45 -5.33 -17.60 13.61
N PHE A 46 -6.21 -16.83 14.24
CA PHE A 46 -7.53 -16.49 13.70
C PHE A 46 -7.48 -15.41 12.61
N CYS A 47 -6.32 -14.78 12.40
CA CYS A 47 -6.05 -14.03 11.19
C CYS A 47 -5.82 -15.03 10.04
N PRO A 48 -6.64 -15.02 8.96
CA PRO A 48 -6.54 -16.01 7.89
C PRO A 48 -5.21 -16.12 7.16
N THR A 49 -4.32 -15.14 7.31
CA THR A 49 -3.06 -15.02 6.57
C THR A 49 -2.00 -14.35 7.45
N ASP A 50 -0.72 -14.57 7.15
CA ASP A 50 0.41 -14.19 8.01
C ASP A 50 0.98 -12.77 7.73
N GLU A 51 0.66 -12.20 6.55
CA GLU A 51 1.19 -10.95 5.97
C GLU A 51 0.59 -9.62 6.51
N PRO A 52 -0.52 -9.61 7.27
CA PRO A 52 -0.90 -8.41 8.00
C PRO A 52 0.13 -8.08 9.08
N CYS A 53 0.33 -6.77 9.32
CA CYS A 53 1.27 -6.37 10.36
C CYS A 53 0.76 -6.82 11.73
N LEU A 54 1.67 -6.93 12.70
CA LEU A 54 1.36 -7.40 14.06
C LEU A 54 0.10 -6.77 14.65
N ALA A 55 -0.11 -5.46 14.47
CA ALA A 55 -1.27 -4.74 14.97
C ALA A 55 -2.62 -5.25 14.41
N VAL A 56 -2.63 -5.72 13.16
CA VAL A 56 -3.81 -6.35 12.56
C VAL A 56 -4.03 -7.73 13.15
N LYS A 57 -2.98 -8.56 13.25
CA LYS A 57 -3.06 -9.91 13.85
C LYS A 57 -3.55 -9.86 15.30
N LEU A 58 -3.04 -8.92 16.09
CA LEU A 58 -3.53 -8.65 17.44
C LEU A 58 -5.00 -8.23 17.47
N LEU A 59 -5.48 -7.46 16.48
CA LEU A 59 -6.89 -7.11 16.41
C LEU A 59 -7.79 -8.33 16.19
N PHE A 60 -7.37 -9.31 15.38
CA PHE A 60 -8.07 -10.61 15.26
C PHE A 60 -8.09 -11.36 16.60
N ALA A 61 -6.95 -11.42 17.29
CA ALA A 61 -6.85 -12.05 18.60
C ALA A 61 -7.80 -11.41 19.62
N HIS A 62 -7.76 -10.09 19.76
CA HIS A 62 -8.64 -9.33 20.67
C HIS A 62 -10.12 -9.45 20.29
N ALA A 63 -10.44 -9.43 18.99
CA ALA A 63 -11.80 -9.69 18.54
C ALA A 63 -12.26 -11.09 18.94
N LYS A 64 -11.42 -12.12 18.75
CA LYS A 64 -11.71 -13.49 19.16
C LYS A 64 -11.87 -13.63 20.67
N GLU A 65 -11.05 -12.97 21.49
CA GLU A 65 -11.21 -12.96 22.95
C GLU A 65 -12.57 -12.40 23.38
N LEU A 66 -13.02 -11.32 22.76
CA LEU A 66 -14.33 -10.73 23.04
C LEU A 66 -15.47 -11.69 22.66
N LEU A 67 -15.33 -12.39 21.53
CA LEU A 67 -16.30 -13.42 21.11
C LEU A 67 -16.35 -14.60 22.09
N ASP A 68 -15.19 -15.05 22.57
CA ASP A 68 -15.08 -16.14 23.55
C ASP A 68 -15.68 -15.74 24.91
N ALA A 69 -15.55 -14.47 25.28
CA ALA A 69 -16.19 -13.89 26.46
C ALA A 69 -17.72 -13.66 26.28
N GLY A 70 -18.28 -14.03 25.13
CA GLY A 70 -19.72 -13.99 24.87
C GLY A 70 -20.23 -12.66 24.29
N HIS A 71 -19.36 -11.70 23.99
CA HIS A 71 -19.78 -10.46 23.34
C HIS A 71 -20.12 -10.73 21.86
N ARG A 72 -21.33 -10.37 21.43
CA ARG A 72 -21.80 -10.60 20.04
C ARG A 72 -21.83 -9.35 19.19
N ASP A 73 -21.92 -8.16 19.79
CA ASP A 73 -21.86 -6.88 19.10
C ASP A 73 -20.45 -6.29 19.26
N LEU A 74 -19.67 -6.32 18.18
CA LEU A 74 -18.32 -5.75 18.14
C LEU A 74 -18.35 -4.45 17.34
N VAL A 75 -17.61 -3.43 17.76
CA VAL A 75 -17.36 -2.22 16.96
C VAL A 75 -15.91 -2.21 16.48
N ILE A 76 -15.74 -2.23 15.15
CA ILE A 76 -14.45 -2.16 14.49
C ILE A 76 -14.60 -1.10 13.39
N PRO A 77 -14.12 0.14 13.60
CA PRO A 77 -14.42 1.22 12.68
C PRO A 77 -13.66 1.11 11.36
N CYS A 78 -14.30 1.54 10.27
CA CYS A 78 -13.66 1.74 8.98
C CYS A 78 -13.09 3.15 8.92
N LEU A 79 -11.81 3.32 9.25
CA LEU A 79 -11.15 4.63 9.21
C LEU A 79 -10.61 4.87 7.80
N VAL A 80 -11.33 5.66 6.99
CA VAL A 80 -10.90 6.04 5.64
C VAL A 80 -9.98 7.26 5.70
N SER A 81 -10.41 8.27 6.44
CA SER A 81 -9.75 9.58 6.53
C SER A 81 -10.26 10.31 7.77
N LEU A 82 -9.35 10.82 8.60
CA LEU A 82 -9.68 11.58 9.81
C LEU A 82 -9.55 13.10 9.61
N GLU A 83 -9.01 13.54 8.48
CA GLU A 83 -8.82 14.96 8.15
C GLU A 83 -9.01 15.18 6.63
N PRO A 84 -9.28 16.40 6.16
CA PRO A 84 -9.34 16.67 4.73
C PRO A 84 -8.03 16.30 3.99
N HIS A 85 -8.15 15.81 2.76
CA HIS A 85 -7.04 15.58 1.83
C HIS A 85 -6.00 14.50 2.18
N ASN A 86 -6.21 13.71 3.25
CA ASN A 86 -5.39 12.53 3.57
C ASN A 86 -6.24 11.27 3.81
N PHE A 87 -5.56 10.13 3.95
CA PHE A 87 -6.19 8.83 4.20
C PHE A 87 -5.56 8.13 5.41
N CYS A 88 -6.25 7.18 6.02
CA CYS A 88 -5.59 6.18 6.85
C CYS A 88 -4.99 5.06 5.98
N CYS A 89 -4.10 4.25 6.54
CA CYS A 89 -3.51 3.16 5.78
C CYS A 89 -4.60 2.15 5.33
N PRO A 90 -4.40 1.44 4.19
CA PRO A 90 -5.39 0.49 3.66
C PRO A 90 -5.86 -0.57 4.67
N LYS A 91 -4.97 -0.99 5.59
CA LYS A 91 -5.29 -1.96 6.65
C LYS A 91 -6.35 -1.39 7.61
N PHE A 92 -6.27 -0.11 8.01
CA PHE A 92 -7.32 0.57 8.79
C PHE A 92 -8.66 0.69 8.04
N ILE A 93 -8.61 0.86 6.72
CA ILE A 93 -9.81 0.96 5.87
C ILE A 93 -10.50 -0.41 5.77
N GLY A 94 -9.71 -1.48 5.58
CA GLY A 94 -10.18 -2.83 5.32
C GLY A 94 -10.50 -3.67 6.55
N ILE A 95 -9.93 -3.36 7.72
CA ILE A 95 -9.96 -4.24 8.89
C ILE A 95 -11.36 -4.70 9.35
N PRO A 96 -12.44 -3.89 9.37
CA PRO A 96 -13.76 -4.43 9.72
C PRO A 96 -14.21 -5.56 8.79
N TYR A 97 -13.92 -5.43 7.49
CA TYR A 97 -14.27 -6.44 6.49
C TYR A 97 -13.39 -7.69 6.64
N MET A 98 -12.10 -7.53 6.90
CA MET A 98 -11.19 -8.65 7.15
C MET A 98 -11.70 -9.50 8.33
N VAL A 99 -12.00 -8.86 9.46
CA VAL A 99 -12.49 -9.56 10.67
C VAL A 99 -13.88 -10.18 10.44
N GLN A 100 -14.78 -9.46 9.77
CA GLN A 100 -16.13 -9.96 9.47
C GLN A 100 -16.12 -11.22 8.60
N ASN A 101 -15.18 -11.30 7.64
CA ASN A 101 -15.08 -12.46 6.74
C ASN A 101 -14.40 -13.66 7.39
N ALA A 102 -13.45 -13.45 8.31
CA ALA A 102 -12.77 -14.53 9.01
C ALA A 102 -13.57 -15.08 10.20
N LEU A 103 -14.09 -14.21 11.06
CA LEU A 103 -14.73 -14.58 12.33
C LEU A 103 -16.25 -14.75 12.18
N LYS A 104 -16.70 -15.68 11.33
CA LYS A 104 -18.14 -15.97 11.11
C LYS A 104 -18.76 -16.82 12.24
N ASN A 105 -18.70 -16.33 13.48
CA ASN A 105 -19.23 -17.03 14.67
C ASN A 105 -20.54 -16.40 15.21
N GLY A 106 -21.41 -15.93 14.32
CA GLY A 106 -22.67 -15.25 14.70
C GLY A 106 -22.49 -13.87 15.33
N ALA A 107 -21.27 -13.32 15.26
CA ALA A 107 -20.96 -11.96 15.69
C ALA A 107 -21.49 -10.93 14.70
N ARG A 108 -21.95 -9.80 15.22
CA ARG A 108 -22.28 -8.62 14.45
C ARG A 108 -21.14 -7.62 14.59
N ILE A 109 -20.44 -7.38 13.48
CA ILE A 109 -19.40 -6.34 13.42
C ILE A 109 -20.04 -5.05 12.92
N HIS A 110 -20.14 -4.09 13.82
CA HIS A 110 -20.49 -2.71 13.54
C HIS A 110 -19.27 -2.01 12.96
N ALA A 111 -19.33 -1.63 11.69
CA ALA A 111 -18.26 -0.97 10.96
C ALA A 111 -18.59 0.50 10.64
N PRO A 112 -18.76 1.37 11.65
CA PRO A 112 -19.00 2.78 11.38
C PRO A 112 -17.80 3.37 10.63
N ARG A 113 -18.09 4.09 9.56
CA ARG A 113 -17.09 4.66 8.64
C ARG A 113 -16.82 6.10 9.00
N ILE A 114 -15.55 6.48 9.12
CA ILE A 114 -15.14 7.90 9.20
C ILE A 114 -14.37 8.24 7.93
N ASP A 115 -14.88 9.20 7.16
CA ASP A 115 -14.30 9.63 5.89
C ASP A 115 -14.38 11.15 5.73
N MET A 116 -13.35 11.85 6.22
CA MET A 116 -13.27 13.31 6.18
C MET A 116 -12.56 13.85 4.93
N PHE A 117 -12.16 12.99 3.99
CA PHE A 117 -11.27 13.35 2.86
C PHE A 117 -11.77 14.56 2.04
N GLN A 118 -13.09 14.67 1.86
CA GLN A 118 -13.76 15.75 1.12
C GLN A 118 -14.61 16.67 2.02
N GLY A 119 -14.49 16.59 3.35
CA GLY A 119 -15.36 17.35 4.28
C GLY A 119 -16.85 16.96 4.22
N LYS A 120 -17.13 15.83 3.56
CA LYS A 120 -18.47 15.26 3.35
C LYS A 120 -18.98 14.60 4.62
N LYS A 121 -20.30 14.59 4.82
CA LYS A 121 -20.96 14.05 6.03
C LYS A 121 -21.76 12.77 5.77
N GLU A 122 -21.78 12.28 4.53
CA GLU A 122 -22.48 11.06 4.10
C GLU A 122 -22.00 9.81 4.86
N TRP A 123 -20.76 9.82 5.40
CA TRP A 123 -20.29 8.74 6.26
C TRP A 123 -21.05 8.63 7.59
N GLN A 124 -21.67 9.72 8.08
CA GLN A 124 -22.45 9.73 9.33
C GLN A 124 -23.67 8.79 9.26
N GLU A 125 -24.16 8.46 8.07
CA GLU A 125 -25.23 7.47 7.88
C GLU A 125 -24.86 6.09 8.43
N THR A 126 -23.58 5.72 8.38
CA THR A 126 -23.11 4.46 8.95
C THR A 126 -23.20 4.45 10.48
N PHE A 127 -22.98 5.59 11.13
CA PHE A 127 -23.20 5.75 12.57
C PHE A 127 -24.70 5.77 12.91
N VAL A 128 -25.53 6.37 12.06
CA VAL A 128 -27.00 6.32 12.21
C VAL A 128 -27.50 4.88 12.14
N ALA A 129 -26.95 4.05 11.24
CA ALA A 129 -27.28 2.63 11.18
C ALA A 129 -26.90 1.88 12.48
N VAL A 130 -25.71 2.15 13.03
CA VAL A 130 -25.29 1.59 14.33
C VAL A 130 -26.19 2.07 15.46
N GLY A 131 -26.51 3.37 15.52
CA GLY A 131 -27.38 3.91 16.56
C GLY A 131 -28.80 3.35 16.50
N ARG A 132 -29.37 3.15 15.30
CA ARG A 132 -30.67 2.51 15.11
C ARG A 132 -30.70 1.07 15.64
N HIS A 133 -29.60 0.32 15.48
CA HIS A 133 -29.48 -1.02 16.05
C HIS A 133 -29.61 -1.01 17.57
N PHE A 134 -29.11 0.03 18.24
CA PHE A 134 -29.25 0.24 19.68
C PHE A 134 -30.48 1.08 20.08
N GLY A 135 -31.44 1.28 19.16
CA GLY A 135 -32.71 1.97 19.44
C GLY A 135 -32.62 3.50 19.52
N ALA A 136 -31.52 4.11 19.07
CA ALA A 136 -31.36 5.57 19.07
C ALA A 136 -31.88 6.22 17.77
N PRO A 137 -32.64 7.33 17.86
CA PRO A 137 -33.06 8.09 16.69
C PRO A 137 -31.89 8.86 16.05
N PRO A 138 -31.94 9.19 14.75
CA PRO A 138 -30.85 9.88 14.04
C PRO A 138 -30.36 11.16 14.73
N GLU A 139 -31.26 11.98 15.28
CA GLU A 139 -30.89 13.22 15.97
C GLU A 139 -29.99 12.98 17.19
N LYS A 140 -30.34 11.97 18.00
CA LYS A 140 -29.53 11.55 19.15
C LYS A 140 -28.15 11.05 18.71
N VAL A 141 -28.08 10.33 17.59
CA VAL A 141 -26.82 9.83 17.02
C VAL A 141 -25.93 10.98 16.56
N LEU A 142 -26.48 11.96 15.84
CA LEU A 142 -25.71 13.11 15.38
C LEU A 142 -25.22 13.97 16.54
N HIS A 143 -26.03 14.12 17.60
CA HIS A 143 -25.59 14.76 18.84
C HIS A 143 -24.44 13.98 19.52
N ALA A 144 -24.59 12.66 19.68
CA ALA A 144 -23.55 11.79 20.24
C ALA A 144 -22.24 11.88 19.44
N LEU A 145 -22.30 11.97 18.12
CA LEU A 145 -21.14 12.17 17.25
C LEU A 145 -20.41 13.48 17.51
N ASP A 146 -21.14 14.59 17.61
CA ASP A 146 -20.56 15.91 17.91
C ASP A 146 -19.88 15.93 19.29
N ARG A 147 -20.58 15.36 20.29
CA ARG A 147 -20.04 15.19 21.65
C ARG A 147 -18.78 14.33 21.68
N ALA A 148 -18.77 13.22 20.95
CA ALA A 148 -17.62 12.32 20.85
C ALA A 148 -16.39 13.02 20.28
N TRP A 149 -16.55 13.83 19.22
CA TRP A 149 -15.46 14.65 18.70
C TRP A 149 -14.97 15.68 19.71
N GLN A 150 -15.88 16.40 20.38
CA GLN A 150 -15.47 17.39 21.39
C GLN A 150 -14.65 16.77 22.53
N VAL A 151 -15.03 15.57 22.99
CA VAL A 151 -14.27 14.85 24.02
C VAL A 151 -12.91 14.38 23.48
N GLN A 152 -12.85 13.87 22.24
CA GLN A 152 -11.59 13.48 21.61
C GLN A 152 -10.61 14.66 21.52
N HIS A 153 -11.05 15.83 21.04
CA HIS A 153 -10.18 17.02 20.95
C HIS A 153 -9.68 17.47 22.32
N ARG A 154 -10.56 17.51 23.34
CA ARG A 154 -10.15 17.86 24.72
C ARG A 154 -9.17 16.85 25.30
N PHE A 155 -9.33 15.58 24.96
CA PHE A 155 -8.39 14.54 25.35
C PHE A 155 -7.02 14.78 24.72
N ASP A 156 -6.98 15.03 23.41
CA ASP A 156 -5.73 15.31 22.68
C ASP A 156 -5.02 16.57 23.22
N ASP A 157 -5.78 17.64 23.51
CA ASP A 157 -5.25 18.87 24.13
C ASP A 157 -4.65 18.59 25.51
N ALA A 158 -5.32 17.77 26.34
CA ALA A 158 -4.82 17.41 27.66
C ALA A 158 -3.52 16.60 27.60
N LEU A 159 -3.34 15.72 26.61
CA LEU A 159 -2.08 14.99 26.40
C LEU A 159 -0.92 15.95 26.10
N VAL A 160 -1.18 16.97 25.28
CA VAL A 160 -0.19 17.97 24.88
C VAL A 160 0.18 18.91 26.03
N GLU A 161 -0.82 19.45 26.73
CA GLU A 161 -0.63 20.41 27.83
C GLU A 161 0.10 19.78 29.02
N LYS A 162 -0.29 18.54 29.37
CA LYS A 162 0.23 17.84 30.55
C LYS A 162 1.38 16.88 30.24
N LYS A 163 1.79 16.77 28.97
CA LYS A 163 2.83 15.84 28.50
C LYS A 163 2.56 14.39 28.94
N LEU A 164 1.33 13.95 28.70
CA LEU A 164 0.88 12.60 29.04
C LEU A 164 1.00 11.68 27.83
N THR A 165 1.35 10.43 28.10
CA THR A 165 1.16 9.33 27.15
C THR A 165 -0.33 9.03 26.99
N ILE A 166 -0.71 8.38 25.88
CA ILE A 166 -2.09 7.94 25.63
C ILE A 166 -2.66 7.10 26.80
N ILE A 167 -1.86 6.19 27.37
CA ILE A 167 -2.30 5.34 28.48
C ILE A 167 -2.51 6.14 29.77
N GLU A 168 -1.64 7.10 30.07
CA GLU A 168 -1.84 8.02 31.20
C GLU A 168 -3.09 8.90 30.99
N GLY A 169 -3.33 9.32 29.74
CA GLY A 169 -4.57 9.99 29.35
C GLY A 169 -5.81 9.15 29.60
N TYR A 170 -5.80 7.86 29.22
CA TYR A 170 -6.95 6.97 29.45
C TYR A 170 -7.25 6.81 30.95
N ARG A 171 -6.21 6.66 31.79
CA ARG A 171 -6.39 6.63 33.24
C ARG A 171 -7.00 7.92 33.78
N LEU A 172 -6.57 9.07 33.27
CA LEU A 172 -7.15 10.37 33.62
C LEU A 172 -8.63 10.45 33.20
N LEU A 173 -8.97 9.98 31.99
CA LEU A 173 -10.34 9.96 31.47
C LEU A 173 -11.26 9.05 32.30
N GLU A 174 -10.76 7.91 32.75
CA GLU A 174 -11.56 6.90 33.47
C GLU A 174 -11.70 7.20 34.97
N SER A 175 -10.61 7.63 35.62
CA SER A 175 -10.58 7.79 37.08
C SER A 175 -10.70 9.24 37.55
N GLY A 176 -10.55 10.22 36.66
CA GLY A 176 -10.47 11.64 37.00
C GLY A 176 -9.24 12.02 37.83
N ARG A 177 -8.30 11.08 38.06
CA ARG A 177 -7.09 11.28 38.86
C ARG A 177 -5.86 10.91 38.03
N LEU A 178 -4.82 11.71 38.15
CA LEU A 178 -3.46 11.32 37.75
C LEU A 178 -2.78 10.78 39.01
N PHE A 179 -2.24 9.57 38.96
CA PHE A 179 -1.30 9.14 39.99
C PHE A 179 -0.03 9.98 39.84
N GLY A 180 0.40 10.58 40.94
CA GLY A 180 1.46 11.59 40.95
C GLY A 180 2.78 11.05 40.39
N THR A 181 3.45 11.87 39.58
CA THR A 181 4.86 11.71 39.25
C THR A 181 5.69 12.38 40.35
N GLU A 182 6.68 11.67 40.89
CA GLU A 182 7.63 12.21 41.86
C GLU A 182 8.35 13.47 41.33
N PRO A 183 8.71 14.44 42.20
CA PRO A 183 9.58 15.54 41.81
C PRO A 183 10.99 15.02 41.52
N ALA A 184 11.51 15.34 40.33
CA ALA A 184 12.88 15.03 39.96
C ALA A 184 13.88 15.91 40.73
N GLY A 185 14.77 15.27 41.48
CA GLY A 185 16.03 15.84 41.95
C GLY A 185 17.17 14.90 41.61
N ALA A 186 17.65 14.93 40.37
CA ALA A 186 18.80 14.15 39.91
C ALA A 186 19.38 14.78 38.62
N PRO A 187 20.66 14.52 38.25
CA PRO A 187 21.38 15.26 37.21
C PRO A 187 20.71 15.17 35.84
N ARG A 188 21.10 16.07 34.92
CA ARG A 188 20.51 16.24 33.58
C ARG A 188 20.56 14.92 32.78
N LYS A 189 19.50 14.11 32.90
CA LYS A 189 19.28 12.92 32.09
C LYS A 189 18.95 13.31 30.64
N PRO A 190 19.32 12.49 29.63
CA PRO A 190 18.98 12.75 28.25
C PRO A 190 17.46 12.82 28.04
N VAL A 191 17.02 13.61 27.06
CA VAL A 191 15.64 13.62 26.56
C VAL A 191 15.57 12.73 25.33
N ILE A 192 14.71 11.71 25.37
CA ILE A 192 14.59 10.68 24.35
C ILE A 192 13.24 10.85 23.67
N GLY A 193 13.25 11.10 22.36
CA GLY A 193 12.04 11.02 21.55
C GLY A 193 11.74 9.57 21.20
N VAL A 194 10.59 9.03 21.59
CA VAL A 194 10.13 7.69 21.21
C VAL A 194 8.83 7.86 20.43
N VAL A 195 8.93 7.77 19.11
CA VAL A 195 7.81 7.97 18.18
C VAL A 195 7.49 6.67 17.47
N GLY A 196 6.22 6.46 17.15
CA GLY A 196 5.74 5.23 16.55
C GLY A 196 4.23 5.14 16.70
N HIS A 197 3.63 4.08 16.19
CA HIS A 197 2.21 3.86 16.40
C HIS A 197 1.93 3.53 17.87
N PRO A 198 0.92 4.15 18.51
CA PRO A 198 0.50 3.84 19.88
C PRO A 198 0.20 2.36 20.12
N TYR A 199 -0.39 1.67 19.14
CA TYR A 199 -0.67 0.23 19.23
C TYR A 199 0.60 -0.66 19.18
N VAL A 200 1.77 -0.08 18.91
CA VAL A 200 3.08 -0.73 19.01
C VAL A 200 3.80 -0.28 20.27
N LEU A 201 3.70 1.01 20.62
CA LEU A 201 4.38 1.59 21.78
C LEU A 201 3.79 1.16 23.13
N TYR A 202 2.47 0.97 23.19
CA TYR A 202 1.72 0.82 24.44
C TYR A 202 1.10 -0.57 24.63
N ASP A 203 1.26 -1.48 23.68
CA ASP A 203 0.78 -2.85 23.81
C ASP A 203 1.92 -3.76 24.31
N PRO A 204 1.88 -4.25 25.56
CA PRO A 204 3.01 -4.92 26.18
C PRO A 204 3.07 -6.41 25.80
N PHE A 205 3.10 -6.73 24.51
CA PHE A 205 3.16 -8.13 24.06
C PHE A 205 4.56 -8.77 24.26
N THR A 206 5.62 -7.95 24.28
CA THR A 206 7.00 -8.39 24.57
C THR A 206 7.65 -7.62 25.72
N LEU A 207 7.64 -6.28 25.67
CA LEU A 207 8.35 -5.40 26.60
C LEU A 207 7.57 -4.08 26.75
N ASP A 208 7.52 -3.52 27.96
CA ASP A 208 7.09 -2.12 28.15
C ASP A 208 8.22 -1.19 27.71
N LEU A 209 8.21 -0.84 26.42
CA LEU A 209 9.27 -0.05 25.79
C LEU A 209 9.47 1.30 26.47
N LEU A 210 8.38 1.98 26.88
CA LEU A 210 8.49 3.30 27.48
C LEU A 210 9.04 3.21 28.90
N ALA A 211 8.65 2.19 29.68
CA ALA A 211 9.30 1.94 30.96
C ALA A 211 10.80 1.68 30.79
N GLU A 212 11.20 0.94 29.75
CA GLU A 212 12.61 0.68 29.44
C GLU A 212 13.37 1.97 29.12
N PHE A 213 12.88 2.80 28.20
CA PHE A 213 13.53 4.08 27.85
C PHE A 213 13.56 5.06 29.04
N ARG A 214 12.53 5.06 29.90
CA ARG A 214 12.45 5.91 31.10
C ARG A 214 13.55 5.62 32.13
N LYS A 215 14.17 4.43 32.10
CA LYS A 215 15.34 4.13 32.94
C LYS A 215 16.51 5.08 32.63
N TYR A 216 16.66 5.46 31.37
CA TYR A 216 17.78 6.28 30.90
C TYR A 216 17.48 7.78 30.90
N GLY A 217 16.22 8.20 30.73
CA GLY A 217 15.92 9.62 30.64
C GLY A 217 14.46 10.00 30.49
N THR A 218 14.22 11.28 30.24
CA THR A 218 12.87 11.81 30.01
C THR A 218 12.40 11.38 28.63
N VAL A 219 11.23 10.75 28.54
CA VAL A 219 10.67 10.28 27.27
C VAL A 219 9.61 11.23 26.75
N LEU A 220 9.72 11.61 25.48
CA LEU A 220 8.72 12.39 24.74
C LEU A 220 8.13 11.53 23.61
N THR A 221 6.81 11.55 23.46
CA THR A 221 6.09 10.74 22.46
C THR A 221 5.26 11.60 21.52
N ALA A 222 4.84 11.05 20.38
CA ALA A 222 4.24 11.82 19.29
C ALA A 222 2.95 12.58 19.69
N GLU A 223 2.14 12.03 20.59
CA GLU A 223 0.92 12.67 21.09
C GLU A 223 1.18 13.94 21.92
N MET A 224 2.39 14.10 22.47
CA MET A 224 2.75 15.24 23.32
C MET A 224 3.07 16.52 22.52
N VAL A 225 3.11 16.42 21.19
CA VAL A 225 3.25 17.56 20.26
C VAL A 225 1.85 18.03 19.85
N PRO A 226 1.54 19.32 19.73
CA PRO A 226 0.27 19.77 19.14
C PRO A 226 0.07 19.22 17.71
N ALA A 227 -1.12 18.72 17.36
CA ALA A 227 -1.38 18.16 16.03
C ALA A 227 -1.13 19.19 14.91
N VAL A 228 -1.52 20.45 15.14
CA VAL A 228 -1.29 21.57 14.21
C VAL A 228 0.21 21.80 13.94
N ASP A 229 1.05 21.66 14.95
CA ASP A 229 2.49 21.85 14.79
C ASP A 229 3.16 20.67 14.09
N ALA A 230 2.76 19.44 14.43
CA ALA A 230 3.20 18.26 13.68
C ALA A 230 2.81 18.38 12.20
N ARG A 231 1.58 18.82 11.91
CA ARG A 231 1.10 19.06 10.54
C ARG A 231 1.91 20.13 9.82
N ARG A 232 2.29 21.21 10.52
CA ARG A 232 3.14 22.27 9.97
C ARG A 232 4.49 21.73 9.53
N GLU A 233 5.13 20.87 10.31
CA GLU A 233 6.40 20.25 9.93
C GLU A 233 6.27 19.39 8.67
N VAL A 234 5.22 18.56 8.59
CA VAL A 234 4.97 17.72 7.42
C VAL A 234 4.64 18.56 6.19
N SER A 235 3.94 19.69 6.33
CA SER A 235 3.60 20.57 5.19
C SER A 235 4.83 21.18 4.48
N THR A 236 6.01 21.15 5.13
CA THR A 236 7.28 21.54 4.49
C THR A 236 7.79 20.52 3.47
N LEU A 237 7.28 19.28 3.51
CA LEU A 237 7.68 18.21 2.61
C LEU A 237 6.84 18.26 1.33
N LEU A 238 7.43 17.83 0.21
CA LEU A 238 6.72 17.73 -1.05
C LEU A 238 5.50 16.81 -0.91
N GLU A 239 4.31 17.34 -1.20
CA GLU A 239 3.02 16.68 -1.00
C GLU A 239 2.70 16.21 0.44
N GLY A 240 3.40 16.72 1.46
CA GLY A 240 3.25 16.33 2.86
C GLY A 240 1.80 16.27 3.38
N GLU A 241 0.94 17.15 2.89
CA GLU A 241 -0.48 17.19 3.27
C GLU A 241 -1.26 15.92 2.90
N ARG A 242 -0.79 15.16 1.90
CA ARG A 242 -1.44 13.90 1.45
C ARG A 242 -1.00 12.68 2.27
N LEU A 243 -0.06 12.85 3.21
CA LEU A 243 0.52 11.73 3.96
C LEU A 243 -0.56 11.13 4.85
N TRP A 244 -0.48 9.82 5.08
CA TRP A 244 -1.48 9.14 5.87
C TRP A 244 -1.62 9.77 7.26
N ASN A 245 -2.85 9.81 7.80
CA ASN A 245 -3.19 10.58 9.01
C ASN A 245 -2.23 10.32 10.19
N PHE A 246 -2.00 9.04 10.51
CA PHE A 246 -1.20 8.67 11.68
C PHE A 246 0.30 8.85 11.42
N GLU A 247 0.73 8.58 10.20
CA GLU A 247 2.11 8.73 9.76
C GLU A 247 2.51 10.20 9.68
N ALA A 248 1.61 11.07 9.25
CA ALA A 248 1.80 12.53 9.32
C ALA A 248 1.94 13.00 10.77
N ARG A 249 1.20 12.41 11.71
CA ARG A 249 1.33 12.72 13.13
C ARG A 249 2.70 12.30 13.68
N ILE A 250 3.12 11.07 13.37
CA ILE A 250 4.39 10.48 13.82
C ILE A 250 5.59 11.22 13.21
N LEU A 251 5.60 11.37 11.88
CA LEU A 251 6.66 12.08 11.15
C LEU A 251 6.73 13.55 11.60
N GLY A 252 5.58 14.22 11.67
CA GLY A 252 5.51 15.62 12.10
C GLY A 252 6.03 15.83 13.51
N ALA A 253 5.70 14.96 14.45
CA ALA A 253 6.23 15.02 15.81
C ALA A 253 7.75 14.74 15.86
N GLY A 254 8.24 13.75 15.10
CA GLY A 254 9.68 13.48 15.01
C GLY A 254 10.45 14.67 14.43
N LEU A 255 9.98 15.26 13.32
CA LEU A 255 10.56 16.47 12.73
C LEU A 255 10.48 17.66 13.69
N TYR A 256 9.37 17.81 14.42
CA TYR A 256 9.17 18.87 15.42
C TYR A 256 10.26 18.81 16.49
N TYR A 257 10.56 17.61 17.00
CA TYR A 257 11.60 17.40 18.00
C TYR A 257 13.00 17.62 17.46
N LEU A 258 13.32 17.04 16.29
CA LEU A 258 14.65 17.13 15.69
C LEU A 258 15.01 18.58 15.30
N ARG A 259 14.09 19.29 14.63
CA ARG A 259 14.34 20.64 14.10
C ARG A 259 14.43 21.69 15.20
N ARG A 260 13.80 21.46 16.34
CA ARG A 260 13.85 22.34 17.52
C ARG A 260 14.92 21.92 18.55
N GLY A 261 15.64 20.81 18.34
CA GLY A 261 16.66 20.33 19.27
C GLY A 261 16.08 19.95 20.64
N MET A 262 14.87 19.40 20.67
CA MET A 262 14.15 19.07 21.92
C MET A 262 14.52 17.70 22.49
N VAL A 263 15.20 16.87 21.69
CA VAL A 263 15.59 15.51 22.05
C VAL A 263 17.08 15.34 21.79
N ASP A 264 17.75 14.60 22.66
CA ASP A 264 19.15 14.20 22.52
C ASP A 264 19.30 12.95 21.65
N LYS A 265 18.24 12.13 21.56
CA LYS A 265 18.14 10.90 20.76
C LYS A 265 16.71 10.72 20.24
N LEU A 266 16.56 10.14 19.06
CA LEU A 266 15.25 9.78 18.49
C LEU A 266 15.17 8.29 18.20
N VAL A 267 14.08 7.67 18.61
CA VAL A 267 13.73 6.28 18.32
C VAL A 267 12.42 6.26 17.53
N LEU A 268 12.44 5.68 16.33
CA LEU A 268 11.23 5.29 15.61
C LEU A 268 10.96 3.82 15.94
N VAL A 269 9.86 3.54 16.63
CA VAL A 269 9.41 2.18 16.93
C VAL A 269 8.39 1.77 15.88
N GLY A 270 8.71 0.66 15.22
CA GLY A 270 7.96 0.12 14.11
C GLY A 270 7.41 -1.27 14.36
N SER A 271 6.55 -1.72 13.46
CA SER A 271 6.11 -3.13 13.43
C SER A 271 6.48 -3.76 12.10
N PHE A 272 6.90 -5.02 12.13
CA PHE A 272 7.15 -5.80 10.92
C PHE A 272 5.93 -5.71 9.98
N GLU A 273 6.21 -5.52 8.69
CA GLU A 273 5.22 -5.30 7.62
C GLU A 273 4.32 -4.05 7.76
N CYS A 274 4.77 -3.05 8.51
CA CYS A 274 4.15 -1.72 8.51
C CYS A 274 4.52 -0.96 7.23
N GLY A 275 3.67 -1.06 6.21
CA GLY A 275 3.89 -0.40 4.93
C GLY A 275 4.05 1.13 4.98
N PRO A 276 3.25 1.88 5.75
CA PRO A 276 3.40 3.35 5.81
C PRO A 276 4.65 3.82 6.55
N GLU A 277 5.13 3.02 7.52
CA GLU A 277 6.36 3.31 8.27
C GLU A 277 7.59 3.35 7.34
N SER A 278 7.65 2.43 6.38
CA SER A 278 8.73 2.35 5.38
C SER A 278 8.85 3.62 4.51
N VAL A 279 7.90 4.55 4.60
CA VAL A 279 7.93 5.86 3.95
C VAL A 279 8.50 6.93 4.86
N ILE A 280 8.10 6.94 6.14
CA ILE A 280 8.48 8.02 7.06
C ILE A 280 9.86 7.84 7.67
N GLU A 281 10.40 6.61 7.69
CA GLU A 281 11.71 6.32 8.26
C GLU A 281 12.83 7.11 7.56
N SER A 282 12.82 7.21 6.23
CA SER A 282 13.86 7.90 5.46
C SER A 282 13.90 9.41 5.76
N TYR A 283 12.74 10.02 6.00
CA TYR A 283 12.66 11.44 6.38
C TYR A 283 13.23 11.70 7.78
N LEU A 284 12.90 10.84 8.75
CA LEU A 284 13.41 10.97 10.12
C LEU A 284 14.90 10.66 10.20
N GLU A 285 15.36 9.62 9.51
CA GLU A 285 16.78 9.27 9.42
C GLU A 285 17.60 10.44 8.84
N GLU A 286 17.14 11.02 7.73
CA GLU A 286 17.84 12.14 7.09
C GLU A 286 17.86 13.39 7.98
N GLU A 287 16.72 13.78 8.55
CA GLU A 287 16.67 14.96 9.43
C GLU A 287 17.53 14.75 10.68
N ALA A 288 17.52 13.56 11.28
CA ALA A 288 18.33 13.24 12.45
C ALA A 288 19.82 13.31 12.10
N ALA A 289 20.23 12.73 10.97
CA ALA A 289 21.60 12.81 10.48
C ALA A 289 22.04 14.27 10.23
N ARG A 290 21.18 15.10 9.61
CA ARG A 290 21.43 16.53 9.38
C ARG A 290 21.63 17.30 10.67
N ARG A 291 20.93 16.92 11.74
CA ARG A 291 21.02 17.55 13.07
C ARG A 291 22.10 16.95 13.95
N GLY A 292 22.76 15.87 13.53
CA GLY A 292 23.74 15.14 14.35
C GLY A 292 23.11 14.41 15.55
N ILE A 293 21.80 14.16 15.51
CA ILE A 293 21.04 13.49 16.58
C ILE A 293 21.03 11.98 16.29
N PRO A 294 21.45 11.11 17.23
CA PRO A 294 21.36 9.66 17.07
C PRO A 294 19.92 9.21 16.79
N PHE A 295 19.77 8.35 15.78
CA PHE A 295 18.50 7.78 15.35
C PHE A 295 18.54 6.25 15.44
N LEU A 296 17.49 5.64 16.00
CA LEU A 296 17.29 4.20 16.02
C LEU A 296 15.94 3.86 15.37
N LEU A 297 15.96 2.99 14.37
CA LEU A 297 14.78 2.26 13.92
C LEU A 297 14.67 0.96 14.71
N LEU A 298 13.61 0.82 15.51
CA LEU A 298 13.34 -0.35 16.34
C LEU A 298 12.09 -1.07 15.82
N THR A 299 12.29 -2.02 14.91
CA THR A 299 11.22 -2.88 14.38
C THR A 299 10.90 -4.01 15.35
N LEU A 300 9.61 -4.17 15.68
CA LEU A 300 9.07 -5.27 16.48
C LEU A 300 8.33 -6.28 15.61
N ASP A 301 8.43 -7.55 15.98
CA ASP A 301 7.73 -8.69 15.38
C ASP A 301 7.24 -9.67 16.46
N GLU A 302 6.34 -10.59 16.11
CA GLU A 302 5.75 -11.58 17.01
C GLU A 302 6.77 -12.56 17.63
N HIS A 303 7.91 -12.76 16.97
CA HIS A 303 9.01 -13.59 17.46
C HIS A 303 10.09 -12.81 18.20
N THR A 304 9.91 -11.50 18.39
CA THR A 304 10.93 -10.66 19.01
C THR A 304 11.11 -10.99 20.49
N GLY A 305 12.30 -11.45 20.87
CA GLY A 305 12.66 -11.73 22.25
C GLY A 305 13.01 -10.47 23.04
N GLU A 306 12.56 -10.40 24.29
CA GLU A 306 12.77 -9.26 25.20
C GLU A 306 14.26 -8.92 25.37
N ALA A 307 15.12 -9.92 25.61
CA ALA A 307 16.55 -9.71 25.80
C ALA A 307 17.22 -9.03 24.60
N GLY A 308 16.82 -9.40 23.37
CA GLY A 308 17.34 -8.79 22.15
C GLY A 308 16.94 -7.32 21.99
N LEU A 309 15.74 -6.95 22.45
CA LEU A 309 15.29 -5.55 22.47
C LEU A 309 16.07 -4.72 23.49
N VAL A 310 16.20 -5.22 24.71
CA VAL A 310 16.93 -4.54 25.79
C VAL A 310 18.38 -4.27 25.36
N THR A 311 19.09 -5.25 24.81
CA THR A 311 20.47 -5.05 24.35
C THR A 311 20.58 -4.01 23.23
N ARG A 312 19.62 -3.97 22.29
CA ARG A 312 19.59 -2.94 21.24
C ARG A 312 19.34 -1.55 21.81
N ILE A 313 18.45 -1.44 22.80
CA ILE A 313 18.17 -0.18 23.51
C ILE A 313 19.42 0.26 24.29
N GLU A 314 20.02 -0.61 25.10
CA GLU A 314 21.26 -0.36 25.85
C GLU A 314 22.37 0.16 24.93
N ALA A 315 22.68 -0.59 23.87
CA ALA A 315 23.71 -0.21 22.90
C ALA A 315 23.43 1.15 22.24
N PHE A 316 22.17 1.46 21.94
CA PHE A 316 21.80 2.75 21.38
C PHE A 316 21.91 3.89 22.40
N MET A 317 21.59 3.64 23.67
CA MET A 317 21.69 4.65 24.72
C MET A 317 23.14 5.07 24.98
N ASP A 318 24.11 4.21 24.71
CA ASP A 318 25.55 4.53 24.78
C ASP A 318 26.07 5.39 23.61
N VAL A 319 25.32 5.50 22.51
CA VAL A 319 25.74 6.31 21.33
C VAL A 319 25.77 7.80 21.67
N THR A 320 26.93 8.44 21.54
CA THR A 320 27.04 9.89 21.78
C THR A 320 26.65 10.72 20.54
N PRO A 321 26.03 11.91 20.70
CA PRO A 321 25.74 12.81 19.58
C PRO A 321 27.03 13.23 18.86
N SER A 322 26.99 13.31 17.53
CA SER A 322 28.15 13.77 16.75
C SER A 322 28.30 15.28 16.84
N ARG A 323 29.45 15.77 17.33
CA ARG A 323 29.77 17.21 17.43
C ARG A 323 30.10 17.85 16.09
N ASN A 324 30.45 17.05 15.09
CA ASN A 324 30.57 17.46 13.70
C ASN A 324 29.60 16.61 12.90
N PRO A 325 28.41 17.13 12.52
CA PRO A 325 27.62 16.52 11.46
C PRO A 325 28.37 16.74 10.15
N SER A 326 29.53 16.10 9.97
CA SER A 326 29.98 15.80 8.63
C SER A 326 28.82 15.03 8.02
N HIS A 327 28.29 15.50 6.89
CA HIS A 327 27.61 14.61 5.97
C HIS A 327 28.40 13.31 6.04
N ARG A 328 27.78 12.20 6.49
CA ARG A 328 28.31 10.90 6.09
C ARG A 328 28.28 11.03 4.58
N GLU A 329 29.42 11.39 3.97
CA GLU A 329 29.65 11.18 2.56
C GLU A 329 29.26 9.73 2.42
N ALA A 330 28.06 9.49 1.85
CA ALA A 330 27.69 8.16 1.41
C ALA A 330 28.92 7.71 0.66
N ALA A 331 29.59 6.65 1.18
CA ALA A 331 30.91 6.23 0.72
C ALA A 331 30.93 6.46 -0.78
N SER A 332 31.75 7.40 -1.24
CA SER A 332 31.65 7.94 -2.59
C SER A 332 31.87 6.79 -3.55
N LEU A 333 30.76 6.12 -3.89
CA LEU A 333 30.68 5.28 -5.06
C LEU A 333 31.20 6.18 -6.16
N PRO A 334 32.09 5.71 -7.05
CA PRO A 334 32.55 6.52 -8.16
C PRO A 334 31.31 6.99 -8.93
N ILE A 335 30.84 8.19 -8.60
CA ILE A 335 29.74 8.86 -9.26
C ILE A 335 30.33 9.12 -10.64
N THR A 336 29.86 8.37 -11.64
CA THR A 336 30.03 8.84 -13.00
C THR A 336 29.28 10.17 -13.02
N PRO A 337 29.96 11.33 -13.14
CA PRO A 337 29.31 12.62 -12.99
C PRO A 337 28.09 12.62 -13.91
N GLY A 338 26.90 12.77 -13.33
CA GLY A 338 25.69 12.95 -14.10
C GLY A 338 25.97 14.03 -15.13
N LEU A 339 25.78 13.70 -16.40
CA LEU A 339 25.95 14.64 -17.50
C LEU A 339 25.23 15.94 -17.12
N ARG A 340 25.98 17.06 -17.12
CA ARG A 340 25.48 18.39 -16.80
C ARG A 340 24.07 18.60 -17.38
N ALA A 341 23.21 19.29 -16.63
CA ALA A 341 21.82 19.65 -16.95
C ALA A 341 21.57 20.39 -18.28
N GLU A 342 22.58 20.51 -19.15
CA GLU A 342 22.51 21.17 -20.46
C GLU A 342 21.65 20.39 -21.47
N LYS A 343 21.55 19.05 -21.38
CA LYS A 343 20.70 18.23 -22.26
C LYS A 343 19.37 17.88 -21.61
N PHE A 344 18.27 17.99 -22.37
CA PHE A 344 16.92 17.63 -21.94
C PHE A 344 16.62 16.17 -22.32
N VAL A 345 16.92 15.23 -21.42
CA VAL A 345 16.74 13.78 -21.65
C VAL A 345 15.92 13.18 -20.52
N ILE A 346 14.83 12.50 -20.88
CA ILE A 346 13.89 11.91 -19.92
C ILE A 346 14.11 10.40 -19.77
N GLY A 347 14.22 9.93 -18.53
CA GLY A 347 14.04 8.54 -18.14
C GLY A 347 12.70 8.32 -17.45
N LEU A 348 12.18 7.09 -17.46
CA LEU A 348 10.94 6.71 -16.80
C LEU A 348 11.00 5.23 -16.36
N PRO A 349 10.56 4.85 -15.17
CA PRO A 349 10.48 3.43 -14.80
C PRO A 349 9.41 2.69 -15.62
N THR A 350 9.55 1.37 -15.75
CA THR A 350 8.59 0.54 -16.50
C THR A 350 7.42 0.08 -15.64
N MET A 351 6.33 -0.27 -16.31
CA MET A 351 5.20 -1.04 -15.77
C MET A 351 4.61 -1.82 -16.95
N GLY A 352 5.07 -3.06 -17.15
CA GLY A 352 4.85 -3.76 -18.41
C GLY A 352 5.40 -2.94 -19.58
N HIS A 353 4.60 -2.78 -20.64
CA HIS A 353 4.98 -2.05 -21.86
C HIS A 353 4.57 -0.56 -21.88
N LEU A 354 4.24 0.03 -20.72
CA LEU A 354 3.82 1.44 -20.65
C LEU A 354 4.93 2.41 -21.08
N ASP A 355 6.19 2.07 -20.85
CA ASP A 355 7.34 2.89 -21.23
C ASP A 355 7.41 3.11 -22.75
N VAL A 356 7.07 2.09 -23.56
CA VAL A 356 7.02 2.17 -25.04
C VAL A 356 6.04 3.26 -25.48
N ALA A 357 4.86 3.31 -24.87
CA ALA A 357 3.83 4.29 -25.19
C ALA A 357 4.26 5.72 -24.83
N ILE A 358 4.86 5.90 -23.65
CA ILE A 358 5.30 7.21 -23.18
C ILE A 358 6.52 7.71 -23.96
N ARG A 359 7.53 6.85 -24.21
CA ARG A 359 8.71 7.17 -25.03
C ARG A 359 8.30 7.60 -26.43
N SER A 360 7.36 6.89 -27.05
CA SER A 360 6.82 7.26 -28.37
C SER A 360 6.16 8.64 -28.32
N ALA A 361 5.37 8.95 -27.30
CA ALA A 361 4.73 10.25 -27.16
C ALA A 361 5.74 11.39 -26.93
N LEU A 362 6.80 11.13 -26.16
CA LEU A 362 7.89 12.09 -25.96
C LEU A 362 8.67 12.34 -27.26
N ALA A 363 8.99 11.28 -28.01
CA ALA A 363 9.66 11.38 -29.30
C ALA A 363 8.84 12.19 -30.32
N ASP A 364 7.53 11.97 -30.40
CA ASP A 364 6.62 12.75 -31.24
C ASP A 364 6.61 14.24 -30.86
N CYS A 365 6.84 14.55 -29.58
CA CYS A 365 6.99 15.92 -29.08
C CYS A 365 8.40 16.51 -29.28
N GLY A 366 9.35 15.74 -29.82
CA GLY A 366 10.75 16.17 -30.01
C GLY A 366 11.60 16.08 -28.74
N VAL A 367 11.19 15.26 -27.77
CA VAL A 367 11.91 15.03 -26.52
C VAL A 367 12.67 13.71 -26.58
N GLU A 368 13.97 13.77 -26.30
CA GLU A 368 14.83 12.59 -26.19
C GLU A 368 14.49 11.79 -24.91
N SER A 369 14.41 10.47 -25.04
CA SER A 369 14.17 9.58 -23.90
C SER A 369 15.00 8.31 -23.97
N ILE A 370 15.49 7.87 -22.81
CA ILE A 370 16.30 6.66 -22.69
C ILE A 370 15.38 5.45 -22.54
N ARG A 371 15.80 4.31 -23.12
CA ARG A 371 15.05 3.07 -22.98
C ARG A 371 15.35 2.48 -21.62
N THR A 372 14.32 2.25 -20.85
CA THR A 372 14.45 1.72 -19.50
C THR A 372 14.85 0.26 -19.56
N PRO A 373 15.82 -0.19 -18.75
CA PRO A 373 16.18 -1.59 -18.69
C PRO A 373 14.98 -2.38 -18.15
N ALA A 374 14.78 -3.58 -18.67
CA ALA A 374 13.85 -4.52 -18.08
C ALA A 374 14.24 -4.79 -16.62
N ALA A 375 13.27 -5.17 -15.79
CA ALA A 375 13.58 -5.65 -14.45
C ALA A 375 14.55 -6.84 -14.54
N SER A 376 15.59 -6.82 -13.72
CA SER A 376 16.66 -7.81 -13.71
C SER A 376 17.29 -7.87 -12.31
N LYS A 377 18.16 -8.86 -12.10
CA LYS A 377 18.91 -8.97 -10.85
C LYS A 377 19.79 -7.74 -10.62
N GLU A 378 20.43 -7.23 -11.68
CA GLU A 378 21.27 -6.03 -11.61
C GLU A 378 20.47 -4.79 -11.19
N VAL A 379 19.30 -4.57 -11.82
CA VAL A 379 18.40 -3.45 -11.49
C VAL A 379 17.90 -3.56 -10.05
N LEU A 380 17.53 -4.76 -9.63
CA LEU A 380 17.07 -5.03 -8.27
C LEU A 380 18.15 -4.69 -7.23
N GLU A 381 19.39 -5.14 -7.45
CA GLU A 381 20.52 -4.85 -6.55
C GLU A 381 20.85 -3.35 -6.52
N LEU A 382 20.76 -2.64 -7.65
CA LEU A 382 20.93 -1.18 -7.70
C LEU A 382 19.94 -0.44 -6.79
N GLY A 383 18.68 -0.91 -6.76
CA GLY A 383 17.61 -0.35 -5.94
C GLY A 383 17.72 -0.71 -4.47
N LYS A 384 18.08 -1.96 -4.14
CA LYS A 384 18.20 -2.45 -2.76
C LYS A 384 19.20 -1.66 -1.93
N LEU A 385 20.31 -1.23 -2.53
CA LEU A 385 21.37 -0.50 -1.85
C LEU A 385 20.91 0.79 -1.15
N VAL A 386 19.76 1.33 -1.54
CA VAL A 386 19.21 2.58 -1.01
C VAL A 386 17.76 2.49 -0.55
N SER A 387 17.10 1.38 -0.80
CA SER A 387 15.67 1.24 -0.49
C SER A 387 15.47 1.05 1.02
N PRO A 388 14.38 1.61 1.59
CA PRO A 388 13.88 1.24 2.91
C PRO A 388 13.62 -0.27 3.02
N GLU A 389 13.90 -0.89 4.17
CA GLU A 389 13.91 -2.36 4.33
C GLU A 389 12.55 -3.01 4.02
N PHE A 390 11.44 -2.39 4.45
CA PHE A 390 10.09 -2.93 4.26
C PHE A 390 9.33 -2.30 3.09
N VAL A 391 10.01 -1.61 2.17
CA VAL A 391 9.34 -1.05 0.99
C VAL A 391 8.95 -2.16 0.01
N CYS A 392 7.78 -2.04 -0.63
CA CYS A 392 7.32 -3.08 -1.55
C CYS A 392 8.19 -3.15 -2.81
N LEU A 393 8.39 -4.37 -3.34
CA LEU A 393 9.30 -4.67 -4.46
C LEU A 393 9.19 -3.74 -5.70
N PRO A 394 7.99 -3.28 -6.14
CA PRO A 394 7.90 -2.34 -7.25
C PRO A 394 8.67 -1.04 -6.98
N PHE A 395 8.75 -0.57 -5.73
CA PHE A 395 9.54 0.61 -5.38
C PHE A 395 11.04 0.36 -5.61
N VAL A 396 11.53 -0.79 -5.12
CA VAL A 396 12.95 -1.15 -5.19
C VAL A 396 13.40 -1.23 -6.65
N ILE A 397 12.64 -1.93 -7.49
CA ILE A 397 12.98 -2.11 -8.91
C ILE A 397 12.89 -0.76 -9.64
N THR A 398 11.82 0.02 -9.44
CA THR A 398 11.70 1.30 -10.14
C THR A 398 12.77 2.30 -9.69
N LEU A 399 13.20 2.28 -8.42
CA LEU A 399 14.35 3.06 -7.95
C LEU A 399 15.66 2.61 -8.61
N GLY A 400 15.88 1.29 -8.73
CA GLY A 400 17.01 0.73 -9.46
C GLY A 400 17.04 1.14 -10.94
N GLN A 401 15.88 1.13 -11.61
CA GLN A 401 15.73 1.60 -12.98
C GLN A 401 16.04 3.10 -13.11
N MET A 402 15.52 3.92 -12.19
CA MET A 402 15.80 5.36 -12.17
C MET A 402 17.29 5.63 -12.00
N ARG A 403 17.94 4.93 -11.07
CA ARG A 403 19.39 5.04 -10.87
C ARG A 403 20.15 4.67 -12.14
N TRP A 404 19.82 3.54 -12.76
CA TRP A 404 20.43 3.12 -14.03
C TRP A 404 20.24 4.18 -15.11
N LEU A 405 19.03 4.74 -15.26
CA LEU A 405 18.72 5.78 -16.25
C LEU A 405 19.57 7.04 -16.05
N LEU A 406 19.75 7.49 -14.80
CA LEU A 406 20.60 8.64 -14.47
C LEU A 406 22.07 8.37 -14.80
N GLU A 407 22.58 7.19 -14.47
CA GLU A 407 23.94 6.75 -14.82
C GLU A 407 24.16 6.67 -16.34
N HIS A 408 23.09 6.49 -17.13
CA HIS A 408 23.14 6.43 -18.59
C HIS A 408 22.74 7.75 -19.29
N GLY A 409 22.66 8.86 -18.54
CA GLY A 409 22.53 10.21 -19.09
C GLY A 409 21.13 10.82 -19.07
N ALA A 410 20.17 10.22 -18.37
CA ALA A 410 18.91 10.92 -18.08
C ALA A 410 19.20 12.12 -17.17
N THR A 411 18.66 13.29 -17.52
CA THR A 411 18.73 14.49 -16.68
C THR A 411 17.42 14.75 -15.93
N ARG A 412 16.36 14.01 -16.29
CA ARG A 412 15.02 14.11 -15.73
C ARG A 412 14.42 12.73 -15.60
N ILE A 413 13.68 12.51 -14.53
CA ILE A 413 12.91 11.28 -14.32
C ILE A 413 11.43 11.63 -14.33
N LEU A 414 10.67 10.94 -15.19
CA LEU A 414 9.23 11.03 -15.25
C LEU A 414 8.61 9.89 -14.43
N MET A 415 7.91 10.24 -13.35
CA MET A 415 7.25 9.27 -12.47
C MET A 415 5.75 9.53 -12.38
N VAL A 416 4.97 8.46 -12.31
CA VAL A 416 3.52 8.55 -12.12
C VAL A 416 3.23 8.80 -10.64
N GLY A 417 2.39 9.79 -10.36
CA GLY A 417 1.88 10.08 -9.02
C GLY A 417 0.71 9.16 -8.63
N GLY A 418 0.39 9.11 -7.33
CA GLY A 418 -0.69 8.28 -6.79
C GLY A 418 -1.69 9.07 -5.96
N LYS A 419 -2.89 8.49 -5.77
CA LYS A 419 -3.97 9.12 -4.97
C LYS A 419 -3.84 8.93 -3.45
N GLY A 420 -2.62 8.71 -2.95
CA GLY A 420 -2.30 8.72 -1.51
C GLY A 420 -2.75 7.53 -0.64
N LYS A 421 -3.64 6.64 -1.11
CA LYS A 421 -4.08 5.48 -0.29
C LYS A 421 -3.00 4.40 -0.15
N CYS A 422 -2.26 4.10 -1.22
CA CYS A 422 -1.15 3.14 -1.20
C CYS A 422 0.20 3.85 -1.39
N ARG A 423 1.30 3.10 -1.23
CA ARG A 423 2.65 3.66 -1.27
C ARG A 423 3.03 4.31 -2.60
N LEU A 424 2.42 3.93 -3.72
CA LEU A 424 2.63 4.62 -5.00
C LEU A 424 2.41 6.13 -4.92
N GLY A 425 1.52 6.60 -4.03
CA GLY A 425 1.32 8.03 -3.78
C GLY A 425 2.55 8.77 -3.24
N TRP A 426 3.57 8.04 -2.80
CA TRP A 426 4.77 8.55 -2.14
C TRP A 426 6.08 8.11 -2.82
N TYR A 427 5.99 7.30 -3.88
CA TYR A 427 7.18 6.77 -4.55
C TYR A 427 8.10 7.88 -5.05
N ALA A 428 7.56 8.82 -5.82
CA ALA A 428 8.34 9.85 -6.47
C ALA A 428 9.11 10.73 -5.46
N GLN A 429 8.49 11.05 -4.33
CA GLN A 429 9.06 11.89 -3.28
C GLN A 429 10.24 11.20 -2.59
N ILE A 430 10.05 9.94 -2.19
CA ILE A 430 11.11 9.18 -1.52
C ILE A 430 12.23 8.85 -2.51
N GLN A 431 11.89 8.47 -3.75
CA GLN A 431 12.88 8.18 -4.80
C GLN A 431 13.71 9.43 -5.15
N ASP A 432 13.09 10.61 -5.25
CA ASP A 432 13.81 11.88 -5.44
C ASP A 432 14.81 12.13 -4.30
N GLN A 433 14.35 12.02 -3.06
CA GLN A 433 15.19 12.20 -1.87
C GLN A 433 16.36 11.21 -1.82
N LEU A 434 16.10 9.91 -2.01
CA LEU A 434 17.12 8.86 -1.96
C LEU A 434 18.18 9.02 -3.06
N LEU A 435 17.76 9.36 -4.29
CA LEU A 435 18.69 9.60 -5.39
C LEU A 435 19.51 10.88 -5.16
N ARG A 436 18.93 11.96 -4.63
CA ARG A 436 19.69 13.16 -4.26
C ARG A 436 20.69 12.89 -3.14
N ARG A 437 20.37 12.02 -2.19
CA ARG A 437 21.30 11.57 -1.13
C ARG A 437 22.51 10.83 -1.69
N LEU A 438 22.37 10.16 -2.84
CA LEU A 438 23.48 9.56 -3.58
C LEU A 438 24.30 10.58 -4.40
N GLY A 439 23.90 11.84 -4.45
CA GLY A 439 24.60 12.90 -5.17
C GLY A 439 24.15 13.11 -6.62
N TYR A 440 23.04 12.50 -7.06
CA TYR A 440 22.50 12.76 -8.39
C TYR A 440 21.83 14.14 -8.46
N ASP A 441 22.19 14.92 -9.47
CA ASP A 441 21.51 16.16 -9.84
C ASP A 441 20.57 15.92 -11.03
N PHE A 442 19.26 15.99 -10.79
CA PHE A 442 18.23 15.75 -11.79
C PHE A 442 16.90 16.44 -11.41
N GLU A 443 15.98 16.52 -12.37
CA GLU A 443 14.61 16.98 -12.14
C GLU A 443 13.64 15.78 -12.07
N MET A 444 12.92 15.65 -10.96
CA MET A 444 11.79 14.72 -10.84
C MET A 444 10.50 15.38 -11.38
N ILE A 445 9.92 14.81 -12.42
CA ILE A 445 8.66 15.24 -13.01
C ILE A 445 7.56 14.24 -12.59
N ILE A 446 6.64 14.69 -11.75
CA ILE A 446 5.53 13.85 -11.25
C ILE A 446 4.27 14.12 -12.08
N ILE A 447 3.80 13.10 -12.81
CA ILE A 447 2.51 13.15 -13.53
C ILE A 447 1.42 12.59 -12.62
N ASP A 448 0.56 13.49 -12.16
CA ASP A 448 -0.63 13.16 -11.38
C ASP A 448 -1.90 13.06 -12.25
N SER A 449 -2.94 12.41 -11.73
CA SER A 449 -4.23 12.34 -12.42
C SER A 449 -4.83 13.74 -12.64
N PRO A 450 -5.33 14.06 -13.85
CA PRO A 450 -5.99 15.33 -14.12
C PRO A 450 -7.37 15.44 -13.46
N LEU A 451 -7.89 14.35 -12.85
CA LEU A 451 -9.23 14.30 -12.26
C LEU A 451 -9.19 14.55 -10.74
N PRO A 452 -10.06 15.42 -10.19
CA PRO A 452 -11.10 16.21 -10.88
C PRO A 452 -10.52 17.36 -11.71
N LEU A 453 -10.99 17.55 -12.96
CA LEU A 453 -10.44 18.54 -13.90
C LEU A 453 -10.49 19.97 -13.36
N ARG A 454 -11.53 20.33 -12.61
CA ARG A 454 -11.69 21.69 -12.07
C ARG A 454 -10.56 22.10 -11.11
N GLU A 455 -10.00 21.13 -10.39
CA GLU A 455 -8.98 21.38 -9.37
C GLU A 455 -7.56 21.13 -9.91
N ARG A 456 -7.38 20.11 -10.75
CA ARG A 456 -6.05 19.58 -11.10
C ARG A 456 -5.57 19.90 -12.51
N TRP A 457 -6.42 20.45 -13.37
CA TRP A 457 -6.08 20.66 -14.79
C TRP A 457 -4.90 21.61 -15.01
N SER A 458 -4.82 22.70 -14.25
CA SER A 458 -3.74 23.69 -14.38
C SER A 458 -2.37 23.07 -14.09
N GLN A 459 -2.26 22.34 -12.99
CA GLN A 459 -1.06 21.60 -12.57
C GLN A 459 -0.70 20.53 -13.59
N PHE A 460 -1.67 19.69 -13.99
CA PHE A 460 -1.47 18.65 -15.00
C PHE A 460 -0.94 19.22 -16.33
N ARG A 461 -1.55 20.30 -16.82
CA ARG A 461 -1.12 20.97 -18.05
C ARG A 461 0.29 21.55 -17.93
N GLN A 462 0.65 22.09 -16.76
CA GLN A 462 1.99 22.60 -16.50
C GLN A 462 3.02 21.47 -16.51
N THR A 463 2.72 20.34 -15.85
CA THR A 463 3.56 19.14 -15.86
C THR A 463 3.76 18.61 -17.28
N LEU A 464 2.69 18.50 -18.08
CA LEU A 464 2.81 18.08 -19.48
C LEU A 464 3.71 19.03 -20.28
N ARG A 465 3.51 20.34 -20.15
CA ARG A 465 4.38 21.32 -20.82
C ARG A 465 5.84 21.18 -20.43
N ARG A 466 6.13 20.90 -19.16
CA ARG A 466 7.49 20.63 -18.68
C ARG A 466 8.03 19.34 -19.31
N ALA A 467 7.30 18.23 -19.20
CA ALA A 467 7.70 16.93 -19.72
C ALA A 467 7.92 16.93 -21.24
N THR A 468 7.14 17.71 -22.00
CA THR A 468 7.22 17.77 -23.46
C THR A 468 8.06 18.94 -23.97
N ASN A 469 8.90 19.55 -23.13
CA ASN A 469 9.75 20.71 -23.46
C ASN A 469 9.00 21.82 -24.22
N ASN A 470 7.84 22.22 -23.69
CA ASN A 470 6.93 23.23 -24.25
C ASN A 470 6.40 22.97 -25.67
N ALA A 471 6.32 21.69 -26.09
CA ALA A 471 5.63 21.32 -27.32
C ALA A 471 4.20 21.91 -27.40
N SER A 472 3.75 22.19 -28.63
CA SER A 472 2.42 22.73 -28.87
C SER A 472 1.33 21.76 -28.42
N TRP A 473 0.21 22.27 -27.91
CA TRP A 473 -0.83 21.43 -27.32
C TRP A 473 -1.44 20.42 -28.31
N LEU A 474 -1.60 20.82 -29.58
CA LEU A 474 -2.04 19.92 -30.66
C LEU A 474 -1.07 18.75 -30.86
N ARG A 475 0.24 19.02 -30.77
CA ARG A 475 1.28 18.01 -30.88
C ARG A 475 1.26 17.06 -29.69
N VAL A 476 1.13 17.58 -28.48
CA VAL A 476 0.99 16.78 -27.24
C VAL A 476 -0.23 15.86 -27.31
N LEU A 477 -1.39 16.38 -27.71
CA LEU A 477 -2.60 15.56 -27.84
C LEU A 477 -2.44 14.46 -28.90
N LYS A 478 -1.86 14.79 -30.06
CA LYS A 478 -1.60 13.81 -31.13
C LYS A 478 -0.64 12.72 -30.66
N ALA A 479 0.42 13.10 -29.95
CA ALA A 479 1.43 12.20 -29.40
C ALA A 479 0.85 11.27 -28.32
N LEU A 480 0.08 11.82 -27.37
CA LEU A 480 -0.60 11.03 -26.34
C LEU A 480 -1.61 10.06 -26.95
N TYR A 481 -2.34 10.49 -27.99
CA TYR A 481 -3.27 9.63 -28.72
C TYR A 481 -2.55 8.49 -29.45
N ALA A 482 -1.43 8.77 -30.11
CA ALA A 482 -0.60 7.74 -30.74
C ALA A 482 -0.02 6.74 -29.72
N GLY A 483 0.54 7.24 -28.60
CA GLY A 483 1.05 6.41 -27.51
C GLY A 483 -0.04 5.51 -26.91
N TYR A 484 -1.24 6.05 -26.69
CA TYR A 484 -2.39 5.27 -26.24
C TYR A 484 -2.74 4.12 -27.19
N HIS A 485 -2.74 4.35 -28.51
CA HIS A 485 -3.05 3.29 -29.49
C HIS A 485 -1.96 2.23 -29.58
N LYS A 486 -0.68 2.60 -29.40
CA LYS A 486 0.42 1.62 -29.27
C LYS A 486 0.22 0.72 -28.05
N MET A 487 -0.05 1.32 -26.89
CA MET A 487 -0.34 0.59 -25.65
C MET A 487 -1.55 -0.36 -25.82
N ALA A 488 -2.65 0.16 -26.38
CA ALA A 488 -3.86 -0.63 -26.59
C ALA A 488 -3.64 -1.81 -27.55
N ALA A 489 -2.83 -1.62 -28.60
CA ALA A 489 -2.47 -2.68 -29.53
C ALA A 489 -1.61 -3.77 -28.87
N ILE A 490 -0.68 -3.39 -27.99
CA ILE A 490 0.13 -4.35 -27.22
C ILE A 490 -0.75 -5.15 -26.25
N ASP A 491 -1.56 -4.48 -25.43
CA ASP A 491 -2.47 -5.14 -24.48
C ASP A 491 -3.47 -6.08 -25.18
N GLU A 492 -3.96 -5.71 -26.36
CA GLU A 492 -4.86 -6.56 -27.16
C GLU A 492 -4.12 -7.78 -27.73
N ALA A 493 -2.89 -7.59 -28.23
CA ALA A 493 -2.05 -8.69 -28.69
C ALA A 493 -1.69 -9.66 -27.55
N GLU A 494 -1.46 -9.16 -26.33
CA GLU A 494 -1.27 -10.00 -25.14
C GLU A 494 -2.47 -10.90 -24.86
N LYS A 495 -3.70 -10.36 -24.91
CA LYS A 495 -4.94 -11.15 -24.72
C LYS A 495 -5.07 -12.27 -25.74
N ILE A 496 -4.71 -12.00 -27.00
CA ILE A 496 -4.67 -13.02 -28.05
C ILE A 496 -3.65 -14.11 -27.68
N CYS A 497 -2.47 -13.74 -27.19
CA CYS A 497 -1.46 -14.69 -26.72
C CYS A 497 -1.97 -15.55 -25.56
N HIS A 498 -2.62 -14.95 -24.57
CA HIS A 498 -3.16 -15.67 -23.40
C HIS A 498 -4.11 -16.80 -23.79
N ARG A 499 -4.95 -16.55 -24.80
CA ARG A 499 -5.83 -17.57 -25.36
C ARG A 499 -5.07 -18.57 -26.21
N LEU A 500 -4.31 -18.11 -27.21
CA LEU A 500 -3.71 -19.00 -28.20
C LEU A 500 -2.67 -19.97 -27.63
N ARG A 501 -1.94 -19.62 -26.56
CA ARG A 501 -1.03 -20.56 -25.88
C ARG A 501 -1.75 -21.84 -25.43
N ALA A 502 -3.02 -21.74 -25.05
CA ALA A 502 -3.83 -22.87 -24.62
C ALA A 502 -4.16 -23.84 -25.76
N PHE A 503 -4.14 -23.35 -27.01
CA PHE A 503 -4.62 -24.09 -28.19
C PHE A 503 -3.53 -24.33 -29.23
N GLU A 504 -2.36 -23.70 -29.16
CA GLU A 504 -1.32 -23.88 -30.18
C GLU A 504 -0.73 -25.30 -30.14
N GLN A 505 -0.66 -25.95 -31.31
CA GLN A 505 -0.05 -27.28 -31.41
C GLN A 505 1.46 -27.21 -31.12
N LYS A 506 2.13 -26.22 -31.72
CA LYS A 506 3.56 -25.95 -31.51
C LYS A 506 3.77 -24.80 -30.54
N GLN A 507 3.94 -25.15 -29.27
CA GLN A 507 4.17 -24.20 -28.18
C GLN A 507 5.28 -23.18 -28.47
N GLY A 508 5.05 -21.92 -28.09
CA GLY A 508 5.97 -20.80 -28.27
C GLY A 508 5.96 -20.21 -29.68
N THR A 509 5.02 -20.60 -30.55
CA THR A 509 4.88 -19.98 -31.87
C THR A 509 4.31 -18.58 -31.74
N ILE A 510 3.21 -18.43 -30.99
CA ILE A 510 2.60 -17.11 -30.75
C ILE A 510 3.56 -16.15 -30.03
N ASP A 511 4.38 -16.64 -29.09
CA ASP A 511 5.37 -15.84 -28.37
C ASP A 511 6.41 -15.20 -29.29
N ARG A 512 6.84 -15.92 -30.34
CA ARG A 512 7.79 -15.39 -31.33
C ARG A 512 7.16 -14.28 -32.18
N HIS A 513 5.89 -14.44 -32.55
CA HIS A 513 5.13 -13.41 -33.25
C HIS A 513 4.94 -12.18 -32.37
N PHE A 514 4.56 -12.37 -31.11
CA PHE A 514 4.36 -11.28 -30.15
C PHE A 514 5.64 -10.47 -29.90
N LYS A 515 6.78 -11.14 -29.64
CA LYS A 515 8.07 -10.46 -29.47
C LYS A 515 8.46 -9.62 -30.68
N ARG A 516 8.16 -10.09 -31.90
CA ARG A 516 8.40 -9.34 -33.14
C ARG A 516 7.43 -8.16 -33.26
N PHE A 517 6.16 -8.37 -32.93
CA PHE A 517 5.13 -7.34 -32.95
C PHE A 517 5.46 -6.18 -32.02
N VAL A 518 5.83 -6.43 -30.77
CA VAL A 518 6.20 -5.37 -29.80
C VAL A 518 7.36 -4.52 -30.32
N ARG A 519 8.41 -5.13 -30.89
CA ARG A 519 9.53 -4.40 -31.50
C ARG A 519 9.08 -3.49 -32.64
N LYS A 520 8.24 -4.02 -33.55
CA LYS A 520 7.68 -3.23 -34.66
C LYS A 520 6.79 -2.08 -34.18
N ILE A 521 6.01 -2.28 -33.11
CA ILE A 521 5.16 -1.24 -32.52
C ILE A 521 5.99 -0.12 -31.89
N GLU A 522 7.11 -0.45 -31.24
CA GLU A 522 8.05 0.55 -30.71
C GLU A 522 8.54 1.47 -31.83
N GLU A 523 8.90 0.91 -32.99
CA GLU A 523 9.41 1.62 -34.17
C GLU A 523 8.32 2.28 -35.04
N ALA A 524 7.05 1.95 -34.85
CA ALA A 524 5.95 2.39 -35.72
C ALA A 524 5.76 3.91 -35.73
N SER A 525 5.58 4.48 -36.94
CA SER A 525 5.44 5.92 -37.15
C SER A 525 3.98 6.31 -37.35
N GLY A 526 3.29 6.58 -36.24
CA GLY A 526 1.89 7.02 -36.26
C GLY A 526 0.87 5.88 -36.29
N LEU A 527 -0.41 6.25 -36.43
CA LEU A 527 -1.54 5.36 -36.17
C LEU A 527 -1.75 4.31 -37.25
N ASP A 528 -1.67 4.68 -38.53
CA ASP A 528 -1.95 3.76 -39.64
C ASP A 528 -0.99 2.57 -39.63
N ASP A 529 0.27 2.81 -39.24
CA ASP A 529 1.26 1.76 -39.01
C ASP A 529 0.86 0.84 -37.86
N VAL A 530 0.39 1.38 -36.73
CA VAL A 530 -0.09 0.59 -35.58
C VAL A 530 -1.28 -0.30 -35.99
N TRP A 531 -2.25 0.25 -36.70
CA TRP A 531 -3.41 -0.51 -37.19
C TRP A 531 -3.00 -1.60 -38.18
N ARG A 532 -2.09 -1.28 -39.11
CA ARG A 532 -1.54 -2.27 -40.06
C ARG A 532 -0.83 -3.41 -39.33
N LEU A 533 0.04 -3.08 -38.37
CA LEU A 533 0.78 -4.07 -37.58
C LEU A 533 -0.15 -4.94 -36.73
N MET A 534 -1.20 -4.37 -36.14
CA MET A 534 -2.18 -5.13 -35.38
C MET A 534 -2.95 -6.11 -36.27
N ARG A 535 -3.31 -5.69 -37.49
CA ARG A 535 -3.94 -6.57 -38.48
C ARG A 535 -3.00 -7.69 -38.91
N GLU A 536 -1.74 -7.37 -39.24
CA GLU A 536 -0.71 -8.38 -39.56
C GLU A 536 -0.51 -9.38 -38.41
N PHE A 537 -0.54 -8.90 -37.16
CA PHE A 537 -0.42 -9.78 -36.00
C PHE A 537 -1.64 -10.70 -35.85
N ARG A 538 -2.86 -10.21 -36.05
CA ARG A 538 -4.08 -11.04 -36.04
C ARG A 538 -4.06 -12.09 -37.15
N GLU A 539 -3.69 -11.72 -38.38
CA GLU A 539 -3.54 -12.67 -39.49
C GLU A 539 -2.51 -13.75 -39.17
N GLN A 540 -1.37 -13.37 -38.56
CA GLN A 540 -0.37 -14.35 -38.10
C GLN A 540 -0.93 -15.25 -37.00
N ALA A 541 -1.65 -14.69 -36.04
CA ALA A 541 -2.26 -15.41 -34.93
C ALA A 541 -3.32 -16.41 -35.41
N ASP A 542 -4.17 -16.01 -36.37
CA ASP A 542 -5.21 -16.86 -36.98
C ASP A 542 -4.62 -17.96 -37.86
N SER A 543 -3.39 -17.78 -38.37
CA SER A 543 -2.68 -18.79 -39.16
C SER A 543 -1.99 -19.88 -38.33
N ILE A 544 -1.96 -19.76 -37.00
CA ILE A 544 -1.33 -20.75 -36.12
C ILE A 544 -2.18 -22.01 -36.06
N GLU A 545 -1.55 -23.16 -36.31
CA GLU A 545 -2.20 -24.47 -36.15
C GLU A 545 -2.62 -24.70 -34.70
N THR A 546 -3.90 -24.99 -34.50
CA THR A 546 -4.50 -25.21 -33.18
C THR A 546 -4.95 -26.66 -32.99
N GLU A 547 -4.92 -27.13 -31.75
CA GLU A 547 -5.51 -28.40 -31.34
C GLU A 547 -6.89 -28.18 -30.71
N ASP A 548 -7.80 -29.12 -30.91
CA ASP A 548 -9.07 -29.17 -30.20
C ASP A 548 -8.82 -29.69 -28.78
N THR A 549 -8.84 -28.77 -27.82
CA THR A 549 -8.57 -29.05 -26.41
C THR A 549 -9.55 -28.28 -25.56
N ASN A 550 -9.85 -28.81 -24.38
CA ASN A 550 -10.65 -28.14 -23.37
C ASN A 550 -9.70 -27.66 -22.27
N PRO A 551 -9.14 -26.44 -22.35
CA PRO A 551 -8.15 -25.99 -21.38
C PRO A 551 -8.81 -25.60 -20.03
N VAL A 552 -8.07 -25.74 -18.93
CA VAL A 552 -8.48 -25.13 -17.66
C VAL A 552 -8.33 -23.62 -17.78
N ARG A 553 -9.29 -22.86 -17.26
CA ARG A 553 -9.23 -21.40 -17.33
C ARG A 553 -8.76 -20.81 -16.00
N VAL A 554 -7.59 -20.19 -16.00
CA VAL A 554 -6.94 -19.67 -14.80
C VAL A 554 -6.92 -18.16 -14.84
N ARG A 555 -7.50 -17.51 -13.82
CA ARG A 555 -7.47 -16.06 -13.70
C ARG A 555 -6.24 -15.59 -12.94
N VAL A 556 -5.47 -14.67 -13.53
CA VAL A 556 -4.34 -14.00 -12.86
C VAL A 556 -4.77 -12.59 -12.45
N LEU A 557 -4.66 -12.28 -11.17
CA LEU A 557 -5.03 -10.98 -10.59
C LEU A 557 -4.10 -10.58 -9.44
N GLY A 558 -4.22 -9.34 -8.97
CA GLY A 558 -3.47 -8.83 -7.83
C GLY A 558 -2.95 -7.41 -8.05
N GLU A 559 -1.77 -7.12 -7.49
CA GLU A 559 -1.14 -5.80 -7.64
C GLU A 559 -0.71 -5.57 -9.09
N ILE A 560 -1.17 -4.48 -9.71
CA ILE A 560 -1.03 -4.24 -11.16
C ILE A 560 0.40 -4.29 -11.66
N TRP A 561 1.36 -3.74 -10.92
CA TRP A 561 2.74 -3.71 -11.39
C TRP A 561 3.34 -5.11 -11.37
N VAL A 562 3.12 -5.88 -10.30
CA VAL A 562 3.58 -7.28 -10.20
C VAL A 562 2.89 -8.17 -11.24
N VAL A 563 1.61 -7.95 -11.50
CA VAL A 563 0.87 -8.69 -12.53
C VAL A 563 1.41 -8.40 -13.93
N LEU A 564 1.85 -7.18 -14.22
CA LEU A 564 2.33 -6.78 -15.55
C LEU A 564 3.84 -6.99 -15.77
N GLU A 565 4.65 -7.04 -14.71
CA GLU A 565 6.11 -7.17 -14.85
C GLU A 565 6.55 -8.64 -14.89
N ALA A 566 6.78 -9.14 -16.11
CA ALA A 566 7.05 -10.54 -16.38
C ALA A 566 8.30 -11.10 -15.66
N TYR A 567 9.34 -10.30 -15.45
CA TYR A 567 10.50 -10.75 -14.68
C TYR A 567 10.13 -11.06 -13.21
N VAL A 568 9.25 -10.24 -12.64
CA VAL A 568 8.92 -10.28 -11.20
C VAL A 568 7.96 -11.40 -10.89
N ASN A 569 7.02 -11.68 -11.79
CA ASN A 569 6.09 -12.80 -11.64
C ASN A 569 6.56 -14.11 -12.29
N MET A 570 7.86 -14.23 -12.61
CA MET A 570 8.45 -15.43 -13.21
C MET A 570 7.76 -15.85 -14.52
N GLN A 571 7.35 -14.88 -15.34
CA GLN A 571 6.63 -15.08 -16.59
C GLN A 571 5.38 -15.96 -16.42
N ILE A 572 4.63 -15.81 -15.32
CA ILE A 572 3.49 -16.68 -14.93
C ILE A 572 2.52 -16.99 -16.08
N GLU A 573 2.20 -16.02 -16.93
CA GLU A 573 1.28 -16.22 -18.06
C GLU A 573 1.83 -17.19 -19.10
N ARG A 574 3.16 -17.15 -19.31
CA ARG A 574 3.86 -18.04 -20.22
C ARG A 574 4.07 -19.38 -19.56
N LEU A 575 4.42 -19.43 -18.27
CA LEU A 575 4.54 -20.66 -17.49
C LEU A 575 3.23 -21.46 -17.55
N LEU A 576 2.09 -20.83 -17.23
CA LEU A 576 0.76 -21.42 -17.34
C LEU A 576 0.45 -21.87 -18.77
N GLY A 577 0.63 -20.97 -19.75
CA GLY A 577 0.33 -21.25 -21.15
C GLY A 577 1.23 -22.32 -21.79
N SER A 578 2.39 -22.62 -21.19
CA SER A 578 3.32 -23.66 -21.65
C SER A 578 3.01 -25.03 -21.02
N SER A 579 2.08 -25.10 -20.06
CA SER A 579 1.62 -26.36 -19.50
C SER A 579 1.07 -27.27 -20.61
N ALA A 580 1.62 -28.49 -20.70
CA ALA A 580 1.19 -29.48 -21.67
C ALA A 580 -0.06 -30.24 -21.20
N ASP A 581 -0.18 -30.48 -19.89
CA ASP A 581 -1.31 -31.18 -19.28
C ASP A 581 -1.49 -30.71 -17.82
N PRO A 582 -2.61 -30.05 -17.46
CA PRO A 582 -3.67 -29.62 -18.37
C PRO A 582 -3.20 -28.46 -19.26
N ARG A 583 -3.80 -28.32 -20.45
CA ARG A 583 -3.72 -27.07 -21.23
C ARG A 583 -4.37 -25.94 -20.45
N VAL A 584 -3.77 -24.74 -20.44
CA VAL A 584 -4.24 -23.60 -19.64
C VAL A 584 -4.57 -22.39 -20.50
N TRP A 585 -5.80 -21.87 -20.36
CA TRP A 585 -6.20 -20.57 -20.86
C TRP A 585 -6.08 -19.53 -19.73
N VAL A 586 -5.12 -18.63 -19.87
CA VAL A 586 -4.91 -17.52 -18.92
C VAL A 586 -5.94 -16.42 -19.14
N ASP A 587 -6.56 -15.97 -18.06
CA ASP A 587 -7.48 -14.84 -18.02
C ASP A 587 -6.89 -13.71 -17.15
N ARG A 588 -6.44 -12.62 -17.79
CA ARG A 588 -5.97 -11.42 -17.07
C ARG A 588 -6.76 -10.20 -17.53
N GLU A 589 -7.63 -9.70 -16.65
CA GLU A 589 -8.40 -8.47 -16.90
C GLU A 589 -7.61 -7.20 -16.56
N ILE A 590 -6.61 -7.29 -15.68
CA ILE A 590 -5.76 -6.15 -15.27
C ILE A 590 -4.79 -5.81 -16.40
N SER A 591 -4.92 -4.62 -16.99
CA SER A 591 -4.00 -4.10 -18.01
C SER A 591 -3.90 -2.58 -17.94
N CYS A 592 -2.86 -1.99 -18.54
CA CYS A 592 -2.69 -0.54 -18.62
C CYS A 592 -3.88 0.11 -19.34
N THR A 593 -4.33 -0.46 -20.46
CA THR A 593 -5.46 0.02 -21.25
C THR A 593 -6.77 -0.05 -20.48
N ASN A 594 -7.05 -1.17 -19.81
CA ASN A 594 -8.26 -1.29 -19.00
C ASN A 594 -8.24 -0.28 -17.84
N TRP A 595 -7.10 -0.12 -17.17
CA TRP A 595 -6.95 0.90 -16.13
C TRP A 595 -7.22 2.31 -16.68
N PHE A 596 -6.71 2.63 -17.87
CA PHE A 596 -6.91 3.91 -18.54
C PHE A 596 -8.38 4.15 -18.91
N HIS A 597 -9.06 3.12 -19.42
CA HIS A 597 -10.50 3.15 -19.72
C HIS A 597 -11.39 3.20 -18.50
N GLN A 598 -10.89 2.84 -17.33
CA GLN A 598 -11.65 2.93 -16.08
C GLN A 598 -11.47 4.28 -15.37
N HIS A 599 -10.35 4.97 -15.59
CA HIS A 599 -9.95 6.11 -14.75
C HIS A 599 -9.63 7.40 -15.50
N ILE A 600 -9.20 7.36 -16.76
CA ILE A 600 -8.75 8.54 -17.52
C ILE A 600 -9.68 8.85 -18.70
N PHE A 601 -9.93 7.86 -19.57
CA PHE A 601 -10.86 7.98 -20.69
C PHE A 601 -11.99 6.94 -20.55
N PRO A 602 -13.00 7.21 -19.69
CA PRO A 602 -14.05 6.26 -19.37
C PRO A 602 -14.83 5.82 -20.61
N THR A 603 -14.69 4.55 -21.00
CA THR A 603 -15.58 3.91 -21.98
C THR A 603 -16.82 3.37 -21.25
N ARG A 604 -17.97 3.29 -21.94
CA ARG A 604 -19.22 2.79 -21.33
C ARG A 604 -19.04 1.38 -20.80
N GLU A 605 -18.39 0.52 -21.57
CA GLU A 605 -18.11 -0.87 -21.24
C GLU A 605 -17.20 -1.00 -20.01
N ALA A 606 -16.06 -0.29 -19.98
CA ALA A 606 -15.14 -0.37 -18.85
C ALA A 606 -15.75 0.19 -17.56
N VAL A 607 -16.55 1.25 -17.64
CA VAL A 607 -17.27 1.80 -16.48
C VAL A 607 -18.32 0.81 -15.97
N GLN A 608 -19.06 0.16 -16.87
CA GLN A 608 -20.04 -0.86 -16.52
C GLN A 608 -19.36 -2.07 -15.86
N ARG A 609 -18.29 -2.58 -16.48
CA ARG A 609 -17.50 -3.68 -15.93
C ARG A 609 -16.92 -3.36 -14.55
N ARG A 610 -16.38 -2.14 -14.36
CA ARG A 610 -15.91 -1.68 -13.04
C ARG A 610 -17.02 -1.65 -12.00
N ARG A 611 -18.26 -1.30 -12.38
CA ARG A 611 -19.42 -1.34 -11.46
C ARG A 611 -19.77 -2.77 -11.09
N GLU A 612 -19.77 -3.71 -12.03
CA GLU A 612 -20.01 -5.14 -11.79
C GLU A 612 -18.99 -5.73 -10.83
N ILE A 613 -17.70 -5.45 -11.03
CA ILE A 613 -16.61 -5.89 -10.13
C ILE A 613 -16.83 -5.32 -8.73
N LYS A 614 -17.15 -4.03 -8.61
CA LYS A 614 -17.43 -3.39 -7.30
C LYS A 614 -18.68 -3.97 -6.62
N GLN A 615 -19.71 -4.30 -7.39
CA GLN A 615 -20.93 -4.94 -6.86
C GLN A 615 -20.64 -6.36 -6.37
N ALA A 616 -19.83 -7.13 -7.10
CA ALA A 616 -19.40 -8.46 -6.67
C ALA A 616 -18.49 -8.43 -5.43
N ALA A 617 -17.66 -7.39 -5.30
CA ALA A 617 -16.83 -7.18 -4.12
C ALA A 617 -17.64 -6.73 -2.89
N ALA A 618 -18.72 -5.97 -3.06
CA ALA A 618 -19.40 -5.26 -1.97
C ALA A 618 -19.82 -6.11 -0.75
N PRO A 619 -20.29 -7.38 -0.90
CA PRO A 619 -20.60 -8.24 0.25
C PRO A 619 -19.37 -8.60 1.10
N TYR A 620 -18.18 -8.57 0.51
CA TYR A 620 -16.93 -8.99 1.13
C TYR A 620 -16.05 -7.79 1.50
N LEU A 621 -15.96 -6.77 0.63
CA LEU A 621 -15.20 -5.54 0.79
C LEU A 621 -15.96 -4.34 0.18
N GLY A 622 -16.80 -3.72 1.00
CA GLY A 622 -17.68 -2.61 0.63
C GLY A 622 -17.00 -1.25 0.42
N VAL A 623 -15.68 -1.16 0.59
CA VAL A 623 -14.91 0.09 0.57
C VAL A 623 -13.64 -0.03 -0.29
N GLU A 624 -13.25 1.07 -0.93
CA GLU A 624 -12.02 1.12 -1.73
C GLU A 624 -10.79 1.39 -0.85
N VAL A 625 -9.95 0.37 -0.69
CA VAL A 625 -8.73 0.39 0.15
C VAL A 625 -7.48 0.91 -0.59
N GLY A 626 -7.63 1.43 -1.81
CA GLY A 626 -6.51 1.80 -2.68
C GLY A 626 -5.97 0.60 -3.46
N GLY A 627 -4.98 0.84 -4.33
CA GLY A 627 -4.40 -0.21 -5.19
C GLY A 627 -5.47 -0.99 -5.96
N HIS A 628 -5.27 -2.30 -6.10
CA HIS A 628 -6.19 -3.22 -6.79
C HIS A 628 -6.99 -4.11 -5.82
N GLY A 629 -6.89 -3.92 -4.50
CA GLY A 629 -7.45 -4.85 -3.52
C GLY A 629 -8.95 -5.11 -3.67
N GLN A 630 -9.77 -4.06 -3.89
CA GLN A 630 -11.21 -4.23 -4.16
C GLN A 630 -11.49 -4.90 -5.51
N ILE A 631 -10.61 -4.67 -6.50
CA ILE A 631 -10.71 -5.31 -7.82
C ILE A 631 -10.38 -6.80 -7.69
N SER A 632 -9.31 -7.17 -6.98
CA SER A 632 -8.92 -8.55 -6.68
C SER A 632 -10.07 -9.31 -6.00
N VAL A 633 -10.68 -8.74 -4.95
CA VAL A 633 -11.84 -9.34 -4.27
C VAL A 633 -13.02 -9.54 -5.24
N GLY A 634 -13.37 -8.51 -6.03
CA GLY A 634 -14.48 -8.58 -6.97
C GLY A 634 -14.26 -9.58 -8.11
N LEU A 635 -13.07 -9.60 -8.70
CA LEU A 635 -12.73 -10.55 -9.77
C LEU A 635 -12.69 -12.00 -9.29
N THR A 636 -12.27 -12.25 -8.05
CA THR A 636 -12.37 -13.58 -7.41
C THR A 636 -13.83 -13.96 -7.18
N ALA A 637 -14.66 -13.05 -6.67
CA ALA A 637 -16.09 -13.30 -6.46
C ALA A 637 -16.85 -13.59 -7.78
N LEU A 638 -16.36 -13.05 -8.90
CA LEU A 638 -16.89 -13.28 -10.24
C LEU A 638 -16.39 -14.57 -10.91
N ALA A 639 -15.26 -15.11 -10.46
CA ALA A 639 -14.51 -16.16 -11.15
C ALA A 639 -15.39 -17.36 -11.54
N LYS A 640 -16.09 -17.95 -10.56
CA LYS A 640 -16.93 -19.14 -10.80
C LYS A 640 -18.05 -18.89 -11.81
N ARG A 641 -18.71 -17.72 -11.74
CA ARG A 641 -19.78 -17.33 -12.67
C ARG A 641 -19.27 -17.13 -14.09
N GLU A 642 -17.99 -16.78 -14.22
CA GLU A 642 -17.34 -16.48 -15.50
C GLU A 642 -16.61 -17.70 -16.09
N GLY A 643 -16.82 -18.90 -15.51
CA GLY A 643 -16.21 -20.13 -15.98
C GLY A 643 -14.70 -20.19 -15.75
N ILE A 644 -14.22 -19.55 -14.68
CA ILE A 644 -12.84 -19.67 -14.22
C ILE A 644 -12.71 -20.88 -13.30
N ASP A 645 -11.73 -21.73 -13.55
CA ASP A 645 -11.47 -22.95 -12.79
C ASP A 645 -10.59 -22.71 -11.56
N GLY A 646 -9.70 -21.73 -11.62
CA GLY A 646 -8.82 -21.34 -10.51
C GLY A 646 -8.32 -19.90 -10.62
N VAL A 647 -7.90 -19.34 -9.49
CA VAL A 647 -7.37 -17.98 -9.40
C VAL A 647 -5.93 -18.01 -8.89
N ILE A 648 -5.03 -17.28 -9.56
CA ILE A 648 -3.69 -16.98 -9.07
C ILE A 648 -3.64 -15.51 -8.66
N HIS A 649 -3.35 -15.27 -7.38
CA HIS A 649 -3.26 -13.94 -6.78
C HIS A 649 -1.80 -13.55 -6.57
N LEU A 650 -1.37 -12.46 -7.18
CA LEU A 650 0.01 -11.98 -7.17
C LEU A 650 0.12 -10.66 -6.42
N MET A 651 1.00 -10.58 -5.44
CA MET A 651 1.22 -9.35 -4.68
C MET A 651 2.67 -9.23 -4.24
N PRO A 652 3.25 -8.02 -4.18
CA PRO A 652 4.56 -7.85 -3.57
C PRO A 652 4.43 -7.94 -2.06
N PHE A 653 5.51 -8.40 -1.40
CA PHE A 653 5.63 -8.38 0.05
C PHE A 653 5.27 -6.99 0.61
N THR A 654 4.54 -6.96 1.73
CA THR A 654 3.99 -5.78 2.41
C THR A 654 2.91 -4.97 1.65
N CYS A 655 2.39 -5.42 0.49
CA CYS A 655 1.37 -4.68 -0.27
C CYS A 655 0.05 -4.47 0.51
N MET A 656 -0.15 -3.29 1.10
CA MET A 656 -1.26 -3.07 2.05
C MET A 656 -2.66 -3.35 1.46
N PRO A 657 -3.02 -2.90 0.23
CA PRO A 657 -4.33 -3.22 -0.33
C PRO A 657 -4.52 -4.69 -0.67
N GLU A 658 -3.49 -5.37 -1.16
CA GLU A 658 -3.58 -6.78 -1.52
C GLU A 658 -3.55 -7.69 -0.28
N ILE A 659 -2.90 -7.30 0.82
CA ILE A 659 -3.02 -7.99 2.12
C ILE A 659 -4.48 -8.00 2.58
N VAL A 660 -5.18 -6.87 2.48
CA VAL A 660 -6.62 -6.81 2.79
C VAL A 660 -7.40 -7.76 1.87
N ALA A 661 -7.09 -7.77 0.57
CA ALA A 661 -7.77 -8.64 -0.39
C ALA A 661 -7.49 -10.11 -0.13
N GLN A 662 -6.23 -10.52 0.09
CA GLN A 662 -5.80 -11.88 0.37
C GLN A 662 -6.58 -12.47 1.53
N ASN A 663 -6.66 -11.73 2.64
CA ASN A 663 -7.38 -12.14 3.84
C ASN A 663 -8.87 -12.44 3.57
N ILE A 664 -9.50 -11.62 2.73
CA ILE A 664 -10.91 -11.75 2.34
C ILE A 664 -11.10 -12.85 1.29
N ILE A 665 -10.15 -13.01 0.37
CA ILE A 665 -10.17 -14.02 -0.70
C ILE A 665 -10.20 -15.44 -0.13
N VAL A 666 -9.59 -15.70 1.04
CA VAL A 666 -9.70 -16.99 1.75
C VAL A 666 -11.17 -17.38 1.94
N ARG A 667 -12.01 -16.42 2.37
CA ARG A 667 -13.45 -16.66 2.55
C ARG A 667 -14.16 -16.91 1.23
N ILE A 668 -13.84 -16.15 0.19
CA ILE A 668 -14.45 -16.30 -1.14
C ILE A 668 -14.10 -17.65 -1.75
N SER A 669 -12.85 -18.08 -1.62
CA SER A 669 -12.34 -19.39 -2.04
C SER A 669 -13.18 -20.51 -1.44
N GLN A 670 -13.39 -20.48 -0.11
CA GLN A 670 -14.20 -21.45 0.61
C GLN A 670 -15.69 -21.39 0.25
N GLU A 671 -16.26 -20.18 0.18
CA GLU A 671 -17.70 -19.98 -0.03
C GLU A 671 -18.15 -20.33 -1.45
N LEU A 672 -17.32 -19.98 -2.44
CA LEU A 672 -17.62 -20.26 -3.85
C LEU A 672 -17.00 -21.57 -4.33
N ASP A 673 -16.21 -22.27 -3.50
CA ASP A 673 -15.48 -23.48 -3.89
C ASP A 673 -14.63 -23.25 -5.16
N ILE A 674 -13.86 -22.16 -5.14
CA ILE A 674 -12.94 -21.75 -6.21
C ILE A 674 -11.50 -21.83 -5.68
N PRO A 675 -10.63 -22.71 -6.21
CA PRO A 675 -9.23 -22.78 -5.79
C PRO A 675 -8.49 -21.45 -6.03
N VAL A 676 -7.73 -21.02 -5.03
CA VAL A 676 -6.89 -19.82 -5.10
C VAL A 676 -5.48 -20.16 -4.68
N LEU A 677 -4.50 -19.77 -5.49
CA LEU A 677 -3.08 -19.81 -5.17
C LEU A 677 -2.54 -18.39 -5.06
N THR A 678 -2.06 -17.99 -3.88
CA THR A 678 -1.44 -16.69 -3.66
C THR A 678 0.09 -16.79 -3.70
N PHE A 679 0.73 -15.90 -4.45
CA PHE A 679 2.16 -15.67 -4.41
C PHE A 679 2.48 -14.27 -3.86
N ILE A 680 3.26 -14.26 -2.80
CA ILE A 680 3.89 -13.05 -2.26
C ILE A 680 5.28 -12.97 -2.86
N ILE A 681 5.48 -11.97 -3.71
CA ILE A 681 6.73 -11.81 -4.45
C ILE A 681 7.70 -10.95 -3.64
N THR A 682 8.89 -11.49 -3.45
CA THR A 682 10.06 -10.85 -2.83
C THR A 682 11.25 -10.93 -3.78
N ASP A 683 12.32 -10.20 -3.45
CA ASP A 683 13.64 -10.33 -4.06
C ASP A 683 14.30 -11.71 -3.85
N GLN A 684 13.78 -12.51 -2.93
CA GLN A 684 14.27 -13.85 -2.58
C GLN A 684 13.39 -14.98 -3.17
N THR A 685 12.37 -14.63 -3.95
CA THR A 685 11.47 -15.64 -4.55
C THR A 685 12.24 -16.50 -5.55
N GLY A 686 12.39 -17.80 -5.25
CA GLY A 686 13.09 -18.76 -6.11
C GLY A 686 12.19 -19.34 -7.20
N GLU A 687 12.72 -19.43 -8.42
CA GLU A 687 12.00 -19.91 -9.62
C GLU A 687 11.51 -21.36 -9.46
N ALA A 688 12.37 -22.30 -9.06
CA ALA A 688 12.00 -23.72 -8.95
C ALA A 688 10.84 -23.97 -7.95
N GLY A 689 10.86 -23.28 -6.80
CA GLY A 689 9.79 -23.40 -5.81
C GLY A 689 8.48 -22.72 -6.27
N PHE A 690 8.59 -21.69 -7.10
CA PHE A 690 7.45 -21.04 -7.73
C PHE A 690 6.78 -21.96 -8.75
N GLU A 691 7.56 -22.55 -9.67
CA GLU A 691 7.08 -23.47 -10.71
C GLU A 691 6.40 -24.70 -10.10
N THR A 692 7.04 -25.35 -9.12
CA THR A 692 6.48 -26.54 -8.45
C THR A 692 5.09 -26.27 -7.84
N ARG A 693 4.88 -25.07 -7.27
CA ARG A 693 3.59 -24.69 -6.70
C ARG A 693 2.53 -24.43 -7.77
N VAL A 694 2.93 -23.90 -8.92
CA VAL A 694 2.03 -23.73 -10.07
C VAL A 694 1.62 -25.08 -10.62
N GLU A 695 2.57 -26.00 -10.83
CA GLU A 695 2.30 -27.37 -11.30
C GLU A 695 1.31 -28.10 -10.40
N ALA A 696 1.58 -28.13 -9.09
CA ALA A 696 0.68 -28.75 -8.11
C ALA A 696 -0.73 -28.11 -8.10
N PHE A 697 -0.82 -26.80 -8.35
CA PHE A 697 -2.11 -26.12 -8.47
C PHE A 697 -2.86 -26.52 -9.74
N LEU A 698 -2.17 -26.65 -10.87
CA LEU A 698 -2.76 -27.11 -12.12
C LEU A 698 -3.27 -28.56 -12.02
N ASP A 699 -2.56 -29.44 -11.33
CA ASP A 699 -3.01 -30.81 -11.04
C ASP A 699 -4.34 -30.80 -10.26
N ILE A 700 -4.44 -29.97 -9.22
CA ILE A 700 -5.69 -29.80 -8.45
C ILE A 700 -6.83 -29.32 -9.36
N LEU A 701 -6.57 -28.37 -10.27
CA LEU A 701 -7.60 -27.88 -11.19
C LEU A 701 -8.06 -28.95 -12.17
N LYS A 702 -7.12 -29.74 -12.69
CA LYS A 702 -7.40 -30.85 -13.59
C LYS A 702 -8.28 -31.89 -12.89
N ASP A 703 -7.88 -32.38 -11.72
CA ASP A 703 -8.63 -33.38 -10.96
C ASP A 703 -10.05 -32.92 -10.65
N ARG A 704 -10.21 -31.66 -10.22
CA ARG A 704 -11.53 -31.07 -9.93
C ARG A 704 -12.40 -30.95 -11.16
N ARG A 705 -11.82 -30.66 -12.33
CA ARG A 705 -12.56 -30.56 -13.58
C ARG A 705 -12.96 -31.95 -14.08
N ASP A 706 -12.06 -32.93 -14.02
CA ASP A 706 -12.34 -34.30 -14.45
C ASP A 706 -13.45 -34.91 -13.59
N ALA A 707 -13.45 -34.65 -12.27
CA ALA A 707 -14.54 -35.03 -11.38
C ALA A 707 -15.91 -34.42 -11.76
N ARG A 708 -15.94 -33.20 -12.31
CA ARG A 708 -17.18 -32.55 -12.80
C ARG A 708 -17.68 -33.11 -14.13
N LEU A 709 -16.82 -33.76 -14.92
CA LEU A 709 -17.21 -34.38 -16.19
C LEU A 709 -17.75 -35.80 -16.01
N VAL A 710 -17.46 -36.44 -14.87
CA VAL A 710 -17.92 -37.79 -14.51
C VAL A 710 -19.32 -37.78 -13.85
N HIS A 711 -19.78 -36.61 -13.38
CA HIS A 711 -21.09 -36.38 -12.75
C HIS A 711 -22.00 -35.54 -13.65
#